data_AF-X8JK93-F1
#
_entry.id   AF-X8JK93-F1
#
_cell.length_a   1.000
_cell.length_b   1.000
_cell.length_c   1.000
_cell.angle_alpha   90.00
_cell.angle_beta   90.00
_cell.angle_gamma   90.00
#
_symmetry.space_group_name_H-M   'P 1'
#
loop_
_entity.id
_entity.type
_entity.pdbx_description
1 polymer ?
#
loop_
_entity_poly.entity_id
_entity_poly.type
_entity_poly.pdbx_seq_one_letter_code
_entity_poly.pdbx_strand_id
1 'polypeptide(L)'
;MEDILNLPHVRDPPEPEGRQPGLLWGNERNPDEEPIPNDPINPAEYCAAFREHPLIRNAYVDALIQKVRHGASHLALIDHLKGSRRQLRANPNVPADDLAKMAVTIRTVTRRLGLDSNDIIKTYILCQLCGRSYSPDYIDEAEDSACQNNNCDGVLFDIHKLASGKRKREPRLTYPCASVIAWLERLLSRPGMAALSHSWHTAIDQAAQLAPPLSAEAWWNSIDMDTPLGNITEGHGWRSRAAGENREVDEETGNVEDRSPVDPPARFSNLPFGLSFSLNSDWFQPTKEGNYSVGACYLVLDNLPRHLRFLRENICLVLVTPGPKEPNDYALDQMLMPLIEELLQLNQGVEINIPDEDNPAIFRKQVVHGVLSQHIADLIARIKLGGGSGLKSELNFCLYCRARLSSLSVPSGYIREGFNHRDPQEDLNNAYFWRSLGTAEERRAFFEFTGNRFTAFHQLPGWYTSLCSPPDAMHLFYLGGMNRILIQTLFQPGMLTKRKPTDEDPVSVQLGQTNTKIKADQWKLATRVIFIPLFMAFRAGDVIPNDCQPQNCPKYEDCFSSRNLRFHYKQVLRYSVGVGTLDKRTVTPAEIGFGSQLLETMCIEYINNNIPLPPNFHIMMHLEEPMLKYGSLYNSHVWGMERANGVLSGMNNNGRGSGMLEGTLMRGWWEIANLQNLIKMFHDLPNRTPDDEEVLEGLLSALRGGPEHALQRGTLAAYIARAKTAYTQLYGIHGGCLMLS
;
A
#
# COMPACT_ATOMS: atom_id res chain seq x y z
N MET A 1 84.19 47.49 -9.09
CA MET A 1 83.83 46.09 -8.77
C MET A 1 82.34 45.98 -8.44
N GLU A 2 81.41 45.77 -9.38
CA GLU A 2 81.39 46.13 -10.82
C GLU A 2 79.92 46.20 -11.29
N ASP A 3 79.34 47.32 -11.75
CA ASP A 3 79.61 48.75 -11.46
C ASP A 3 78.43 49.65 -11.94
N ILE A 4 78.20 50.80 -11.29
CA ILE A 4 77.79 52.12 -11.88
C ILE A 4 76.34 52.37 -12.41
N LEU A 5 75.55 53.11 -11.59
CA LEU A 5 74.70 54.32 -11.88
C LEU A 5 73.46 54.25 -12.83
N ASN A 6 72.36 55.05 -12.71
CA ASN A 6 71.76 55.84 -11.61
C ASN A 6 70.26 56.19 -11.92
N LEU A 7 69.52 56.59 -10.87
CA LEU A 7 68.18 57.23 -10.75
C LEU A 7 67.96 58.56 -11.56
N PRO A 8 66.79 59.28 -11.57
CA PRO A 8 65.34 58.98 -11.34
C PRO A 8 64.30 59.71 -12.29
N HIS A 9 62.99 59.58 -11.98
CA HIS A 9 61.73 60.20 -12.50
C HIS A 9 61.66 61.58 -13.23
N VAL A 10 60.64 61.78 -14.13
CA VAL A 10 59.44 62.70 -14.01
C VAL A 10 58.72 63.02 -15.38
N ARG A 11 57.36 62.98 -15.42
CA ARG A 11 56.32 63.56 -16.35
C ARG A 11 55.91 62.90 -17.70
N ASP A 12 54.58 62.89 -17.94
CA ASP A 12 53.72 62.36 -19.04
C ASP A 12 53.47 63.38 -20.21
N PRO A 13 52.55 63.22 -21.21
CA PRO A 13 51.57 62.15 -21.62
C PRO A 13 51.58 61.87 -23.18
N PRO A 14 50.52 61.48 -23.95
CA PRO A 14 49.18 60.87 -23.70
C PRO A 14 48.76 59.64 -24.60
N GLU A 15 47.68 58.94 -24.18
CA GLU A 15 46.63 58.14 -24.91
C GLU A 15 46.94 57.13 -26.06
N PRO A 16 46.17 56.01 -26.15
CA PRO A 16 44.93 56.02 -26.97
C PRO A 16 43.68 55.32 -26.38
N GLU A 17 42.54 56.00 -26.57
CA GLU A 17 41.24 55.49 -27.06
C GLU A 17 40.46 54.35 -26.35
N GLY A 18 39.27 54.71 -25.86
CA GLY A 18 38.03 54.17 -26.45
C GLY A 18 37.37 52.91 -25.85
N ARG A 19 36.64 53.05 -24.73
CA ARG A 19 35.60 52.07 -24.34
C ARG A 19 34.28 52.31 -25.10
N GLN A 20 33.71 51.24 -25.68
CA GLN A 20 32.26 51.08 -25.87
C GLN A 20 31.84 49.60 -25.65
N PRO A 21 30.56 49.30 -25.39
CA PRO A 21 30.20 48.35 -24.35
C PRO A 21 30.02 46.90 -24.82
N GLY A 22 30.65 45.96 -24.10
CA GLY A 22 30.25 44.55 -24.15
C GLY A 22 28.92 44.36 -23.43
N LEU A 23 27.89 43.87 -24.15
CA LEU A 23 26.58 43.58 -23.56
C LEU A 23 26.69 42.53 -22.46
N LEU A 24 25.91 42.72 -21.39
CA LEU A 24 25.56 41.63 -20.49
C LEU A 24 24.69 40.61 -21.25
N TRP A 25 25.32 39.55 -21.74
CA TRP A 25 24.64 38.28 -21.91
C TRP A 25 24.72 37.55 -20.57
N GLY A 26 23.56 37.17 -20.03
CA GLY A 26 23.48 36.48 -18.74
C GLY A 26 24.20 35.13 -18.76
N ASN A 27 24.48 34.59 -17.58
CA ASN A 27 25.06 33.26 -17.42
C ASN A 27 24.08 32.18 -17.93
N GLU A 28 24.09 31.91 -19.23
CA GLU A 28 23.50 30.69 -19.78
C GLU A 28 24.29 29.49 -19.25
N ARG A 29 23.62 28.60 -18.50
CA ARG A 29 24.23 27.36 -17.99
C ARG A 29 24.76 26.55 -19.16
N ASN A 30 25.98 26.02 -19.03
CA ASN A 30 26.60 25.15 -20.02
C ASN A 30 25.77 23.85 -20.15
N PRO A 31 25.21 23.50 -21.35
CA PRO A 31 24.31 22.36 -21.50
C PRO A 31 24.97 20.98 -21.33
N ASP A 32 26.29 20.91 -21.14
CA ASP A 32 27.05 19.69 -20.85
C ASP A 32 27.36 19.49 -19.34
N GLU A 33 26.93 20.37 -18.43
CA GLU A 33 27.00 20.10 -16.97
C GLU A 33 25.94 19.09 -16.54
N GLU A 34 26.32 18.09 -15.73
CA GLU A 34 25.33 17.19 -15.11
C GLU A 34 24.41 18.01 -14.17
N PRO A 35 23.08 17.94 -14.33
CA PRO A 35 22.17 18.69 -13.49
C PRO A 35 22.30 18.24 -12.03
N ILE A 36 22.31 19.24 -11.14
CA ILE A 36 22.51 19.10 -9.71
C ILE A 36 21.52 18.04 -9.17
N PRO A 37 21.96 17.09 -8.32
CA PRO A 37 21.01 16.24 -7.60
C PRO A 37 20.07 17.15 -6.82
N ASN A 38 18.75 17.03 -7.06
CA ASN A 38 17.66 17.80 -6.46
C ASN A 38 17.20 19.09 -7.19
N ASP A 39 17.56 19.32 -8.46
CA ASP A 39 16.81 20.31 -9.28
C ASP A 39 15.31 19.89 -9.36
N PRO A 40 14.34 20.81 -9.15
CA PRO A 40 12.92 20.48 -9.08
C PRO A 40 12.42 19.86 -10.39
N ILE A 41 11.80 18.68 -10.29
CA ILE A 41 11.35 17.91 -11.44
C ILE A 41 10.07 18.53 -11.99
N ASN A 42 10.11 18.99 -13.24
CA ASN A 42 8.95 19.55 -13.91
C ASN A 42 7.98 18.42 -14.32
N PRO A 43 6.72 18.37 -13.82
CA PRO A 43 5.73 17.37 -14.22
C PRO A 43 5.46 17.38 -15.74
N ALA A 44 5.64 18.52 -16.41
CA ALA A 44 5.50 18.63 -17.86
C ALA A 44 6.59 17.89 -18.66
N GLU A 45 7.64 17.37 -18.02
CA GLU A 45 8.62 16.46 -18.63
C GLU A 45 8.26 14.97 -18.47
N TYR A 46 7.33 14.63 -17.57
CA TYR A 46 6.86 13.26 -17.42
C TYR A 46 6.17 12.79 -18.70
N CYS A 47 6.54 11.59 -19.16
CA CYS A 47 6.14 11.02 -20.45
C CYS A 47 6.27 11.98 -21.66
N ALA A 48 7.13 13.01 -21.60
CA ALA A 48 7.30 13.97 -22.69
C ALA A 48 7.75 13.33 -24.01
N ALA A 49 8.40 12.16 -23.97
CA ALA A 49 8.73 11.38 -25.16
C ALA A 49 7.52 11.02 -26.04
N PHE A 50 6.30 11.00 -25.48
CA PHE A 50 5.06 10.76 -26.23
C PHE A 50 4.53 12.01 -26.97
N ARG A 51 5.07 13.19 -26.66
CA ARG A 51 4.85 14.47 -27.37
C ARG A 51 6.00 14.84 -28.31
N GLU A 52 7.12 14.13 -28.24
CA GLU A 52 8.27 14.28 -29.15
C GLU A 52 8.08 13.43 -30.42
N HIS A 53 8.80 13.79 -31.49
CA HIS A 53 8.75 13.06 -32.76
C HIS A 53 9.03 11.54 -32.58
N PRO A 54 8.26 10.62 -33.21
CA PRO A 54 8.38 9.17 -32.98
C PRO A 54 9.81 8.61 -33.08
N LEU A 55 10.59 9.03 -34.08
CA LEU A 55 12.00 8.60 -34.23
C LEU A 55 12.90 9.00 -33.06
N ILE A 56 12.60 10.10 -32.36
CA ILE A 56 13.33 10.52 -31.16
C ILE A 56 12.92 9.63 -29.98
N ARG A 57 11.61 9.36 -29.82
CA ARG A 57 11.08 8.41 -28.83
C ARG A 57 11.67 7.01 -29.00
N ASN A 58 11.81 6.53 -30.23
CA ASN A 58 12.33 5.17 -30.50
C ASN A 58 13.80 5.07 -30.10
N ALA A 59 14.63 6.07 -30.44
CA ALA A 59 16.02 6.14 -29.98
C ALA A 59 16.17 6.18 -28.44
N TYR A 60 15.19 6.72 -27.71
CA TYR A 60 15.15 6.65 -26.25
C TYR A 60 14.86 5.23 -25.74
N VAL A 61 13.96 4.49 -26.40
CA VAL A 61 13.67 3.11 -26.02
C VAL A 61 14.81 2.17 -26.41
N ASP A 62 15.50 2.39 -27.53
CA ASP A 62 16.71 1.64 -27.88
C ASP A 62 17.80 1.79 -26.81
N ALA A 63 18.02 3.02 -26.33
CA ALA A 63 18.94 3.28 -25.23
C ALA A 63 18.49 2.60 -23.93
N LEU A 64 17.18 2.53 -23.67
CA LEU A 64 16.61 1.78 -22.54
C LEU A 64 16.85 0.27 -22.69
N ILE A 65 16.55 -0.33 -23.84
CA ILE A 65 16.75 -1.77 -24.10
C ILE A 65 18.23 -2.12 -23.98
N GLN A 66 19.14 -1.29 -24.51
CA GLN A 66 20.58 -1.45 -24.34
C GLN A 66 21.02 -1.39 -22.87
N LYS A 67 20.44 -0.49 -22.06
CA LYS A 67 20.68 -0.46 -20.60
C LYS A 67 20.14 -1.70 -19.90
N VAL A 68 18.89 -2.07 -20.15
CA VAL A 68 18.16 -3.14 -19.45
C VAL A 68 18.72 -4.51 -19.82
N ARG A 69 18.66 -4.85 -21.10
CA ARG A 69 19.01 -6.18 -21.64
C ARG A 69 20.54 -6.35 -21.68
N HIS A 70 21.24 -5.42 -22.32
CA HIS A 70 22.66 -5.59 -22.61
C HIS A 70 23.58 -5.05 -21.51
N GLY A 71 23.11 -4.14 -20.66
CA GLY A 71 23.92 -3.54 -19.58
C GLY A 71 24.92 -2.52 -20.08
N ALA A 72 24.58 -1.81 -21.16
CA ALA A 72 25.42 -0.76 -21.71
C ALA A 72 25.80 0.27 -20.65
N SER A 73 27.06 0.71 -20.67
CA SER A 73 27.57 1.72 -19.73
C SER A 73 26.94 3.09 -20.01
N HIS A 74 26.95 3.98 -19.02
CA HIS A 74 26.44 5.35 -19.21
C HIS A 74 27.13 6.07 -20.39
N LEU A 75 28.44 5.88 -20.56
CA LEU A 75 29.20 6.43 -21.69
C LEU A 75 28.72 5.88 -23.04
N ALA A 76 28.58 4.55 -23.16
CA ALA A 76 28.09 3.93 -24.40
C ALA A 76 26.67 4.41 -24.78
N LEU A 77 25.80 4.62 -23.79
CA LEU A 77 24.46 5.15 -24.00
C LEU A 77 24.46 6.63 -24.42
N ILE A 78 25.35 7.45 -23.84
CA ILE A 78 25.55 8.84 -24.26
C ILE A 78 26.05 8.91 -25.71
N ASP A 79 27.02 8.08 -26.08
CA ASP A 79 27.56 8.04 -27.44
C ASP A 79 26.53 7.53 -28.46
N HIS A 80 25.72 6.53 -28.08
CA HIS A 80 24.57 6.07 -28.87
C HIS A 80 23.56 7.19 -29.09
N LEU A 81 23.06 7.86 -28.04
CA LEU A 81 22.09 8.95 -28.16
C LEU A 81 22.64 10.15 -28.95
N LYS A 82 23.91 10.53 -28.72
CA LYS A 82 24.60 11.55 -29.54
C LYS A 82 24.76 11.10 -31.00
N GLY A 83 24.91 9.80 -31.26
CA GLY A 83 24.90 9.18 -32.58
C GLY A 83 23.54 9.29 -33.28
N SER A 84 22.48 8.81 -32.65
CA SER A 84 21.10 8.89 -33.16
C SER A 84 20.72 10.34 -33.47
N ARG A 85 21.05 11.29 -32.58
CA ARG A 85 20.83 12.73 -32.82
C ARG A 85 21.55 13.26 -34.06
N ARG A 86 22.76 12.76 -34.37
CA ARG A 86 23.49 13.14 -35.60
C ARG A 86 22.83 12.54 -36.86
N GLN A 87 22.33 11.31 -36.78
CA GLN A 87 21.64 10.67 -37.91
C GLN A 87 20.30 11.33 -38.21
N LEU A 88 19.48 11.59 -37.18
CA LEU A 88 18.17 12.21 -37.34
C LEU A 88 18.23 13.66 -37.87
N ARG A 89 19.33 14.39 -37.66
CA ARG A 89 19.58 15.71 -38.30
C ARG A 89 19.61 15.69 -39.82
N ALA A 90 19.84 14.53 -40.45
CA ALA A 90 19.77 14.39 -41.90
C ALA A 90 18.35 14.08 -42.42
N ASN A 91 17.38 13.84 -41.52
CA ASN A 91 16.01 13.52 -41.89
C ASN A 91 15.15 14.81 -41.92
N PRO A 92 14.64 15.25 -43.08
CA PRO A 92 13.89 16.51 -43.21
C PRO A 92 12.54 16.50 -42.49
N ASN A 93 12.03 15.31 -42.10
CA ASN A 93 10.74 15.18 -41.41
C ASN A 93 10.83 15.42 -39.89
N VAL A 94 12.03 15.48 -39.31
CA VAL A 94 12.22 15.70 -37.87
C VAL A 94 12.51 17.19 -37.60
N PRO A 95 11.69 17.91 -36.81
CA PRO A 95 11.92 19.32 -36.53
C PRO A 95 13.29 19.59 -35.88
N ALA A 96 13.96 20.65 -36.32
CA ALA A 96 15.27 21.04 -35.79
C ALA A 96 15.21 21.37 -34.29
N ASP A 97 14.11 21.97 -33.83
CA ASP A 97 13.88 22.32 -32.42
C ASP A 97 13.73 21.08 -31.52
N ASP A 98 13.08 20.02 -32.02
CA ASP A 98 12.95 18.74 -31.31
C ASP A 98 14.31 18.06 -31.20
N LEU A 99 15.12 18.11 -32.26
CA LEU A 99 16.49 17.61 -32.26
C LEU A 99 17.44 18.42 -31.38
N ALA A 100 17.24 19.73 -31.24
CA ALA A 100 17.97 20.54 -30.28
C ALA A 100 17.63 20.13 -28.84
N LYS A 101 16.35 19.83 -28.57
CA LYS A 101 15.84 19.37 -27.29
C LYS A 101 16.07 17.88 -27.01
N MET A 102 16.51 17.07 -27.98
CA MET A 102 16.66 15.61 -27.84
C MET A 102 17.60 15.23 -26.68
N ALA A 103 17.13 14.34 -25.80
CA ALA A 103 17.86 13.86 -24.64
C ALA A 103 19.11 13.05 -25.04
N VAL A 104 20.25 13.38 -24.44
CA VAL A 104 21.55 12.72 -24.68
C VAL A 104 22.12 11.97 -23.47
N THR A 105 21.41 11.97 -22.34
CA THR A 105 21.78 11.18 -21.16
C THR A 105 20.69 10.17 -20.83
N ILE A 106 21.08 9.02 -20.29
CA ILE A 106 20.11 7.98 -19.92
C ILE A 106 19.17 8.43 -18.79
N ARG A 107 19.60 9.36 -17.92
CA ARG A 107 18.76 9.93 -16.85
C ARG A 107 17.62 10.76 -17.43
N THR A 108 17.93 11.65 -18.37
CA THR A 108 16.93 12.47 -19.07
C THR A 108 15.99 11.58 -19.91
N VAL A 109 16.52 10.53 -20.55
CA VAL A 109 15.72 9.51 -21.26
C VAL A 109 14.74 8.80 -20.32
N THR A 110 15.19 8.29 -19.17
CA THR A 110 14.28 7.63 -18.22
C THR A 110 13.23 8.58 -17.65
N ARG A 111 13.55 9.87 -17.47
CA ARG A 111 12.57 10.90 -17.08
C ARG A 111 11.50 11.11 -18.16
N ARG A 112 11.92 11.31 -19.42
CA ARG A 112 11.01 11.55 -20.56
C ARG A 112 10.16 10.34 -20.96
N LEU A 113 10.63 9.13 -20.70
CA LEU A 113 9.85 7.89 -20.82
C LEU A 113 8.98 7.59 -19.58
N GLY A 114 8.97 8.44 -18.55
CA GLY A 114 8.18 8.24 -17.34
C GLY A 114 8.67 7.11 -16.42
N LEU A 115 9.89 6.62 -16.62
CA LEU A 115 10.49 5.51 -15.86
C LEU A 115 11.20 5.96 -14.58
N ASP A 116 11.65 7.20 -14.52
CA ASP A 116 12.21 7.78 -13.30
C ASP A 116 11.18 7.72 -12.14
N SER A 117 11.65 7.59 -10.91
CA SER A 117 10.82 7.52 -9.70
C SER A 117 11.30 8.46 -8.58
N ASN A 118 12.29 9.32 -8.85
CA ASN A 118 12.86 10.26 -7.87
C ASN A 118 11.91 11.41 -7.48
N ASP A 119 10.90 11.71 -8.29
CA ASP A 119 9.79 12.62 -8.00
C ASP A 119 8.75 12.00 -7.04
N ILE A 120 8.50 10.70 -7.17
CA ILE A 120 7.62 9.96 -6.27
C ILE A 120 8.33 9.64 -4.95
N ILE A 121 9.49 8.99 -5.01
CA ILE A 121 10.14 8.34 -3.86
C ILE A 121 11.06 9.31 -3.12
N LYS A 122 10.63 9.71 -1.94
CA LYS A 122 11.42 10.45 -0.95
C LYS A 122 12.02 9.47 0.07
N THR A 123 13.29 9.69 0.46
CA THR A 123 13.96 8.85 1.47
C THR A 123 14.11 9.65 2.75
N TYR A 124 13.35 9.27 3.78
CA TYR A 124 13.34 9.92 5.09
C TYR A 124 14.35 9.25 6.03
N ILE A 125 14.74 9.97 7.08
CA ILE A 125 15.67 9.48 8.10
C ILE A 125 14.89 9.17 9.38
N LEU A 126 15.24 8.07 10.05
CA LEU A 126 14.60 7.64 11.29
C LEU A 126 15.65 7.54 12.40
N CYS A 127 15.41 8.18 13.55
CA CYS A 127 16.29 8.00 14.70
C CYS A 127 16.20 6.56 15.22
N GLN A 128 17.33 5.84 15.23
CA GLN A 128 17.41 4.44 15.68
C GLN A 128 16.98 4.21 17.15
N LEU A 129 17.10 5.24 18.01
CA LEU A 129 16.73 5.13 19.43
C LEU A 129 15.24 5.44 19.68
N CYS A 130 14.78 6.67 19.42
CA CYS A 130 13.40 7.06 19.70
C CYS A 130 12.40 6.80 18.57
N GLY A 131 12.84 6.61 17.31
CA GLY A 131 11.94 6.46 16.17
C GLY A 131 11.38 7.76 15.58
N ARG A 132 11.89 8.93 15.96
CA ARG A 132 11.49 10.22 15.34
C ARG A 132 11.92 10.28 13.87
N SER A 133 11.04 10.78 13.02
CA SER A 133 11.31 11.00 11.60
C SER A 133 11.88 12.39 11.31
N TYR A 134 12.69 12.49 10.25
CA TYR A 134 13.27 13.71 9.71
C TYR A 134 13.12 13.72 8.18
N SER A 135 12.86 14.91 7.62
CA SER A 135 12.72 15.13 6.17
C SER A 135 14.02 14.76 5.42
N PRO A 136 13.94 14.45 4.11
CA PRO A 136 15.12 14.13 3.31
C PRO A 136 16.20 15.23 3.35
N ASP A 137 15.77 16.49 3.30
CA ASP A 137 16.65 17.66 3.20
C ASP A 137 17.34 18.02 4.54
N TYR A 138 16.80 17.53 5.67
CA TYR A 138 17.30 17.83 7.02
C TYR A 138 18.79 17.54 7.19
N ILE A 139 19.30 16.48 6.55
CA ILE A 139 20.71 16.10 6.68
C ILE A 139 21.66 17.08 5.99
N ASP A 140 21.24 17.77 4.93
CA ASP A 140 22.12 18.74 4.27
C ASP A 140 22.18 20.06 5.06
N GLU A 141 21.09 20.41 5.76
CA GLU A 141 20.97 21.65 6.55
C GLU A 141 21.46 21.52 8.00
N ALA A 142 21.39 20.32 8.61
CA ALA A 142 21.70 20.13 10.03
C ALA A 142 23.13 20.57 10.41
N GLU A 143 23.29 21.26 11.54
CA GLU A 143 24.60 21.65 12.07
C GLU A 143 25.36 20.44 12.66
N ASP A 144 24.66 19.63 13.46
CA ASP A 144 25.16 18.41 14.09
C ASP A 144 24.41 17.15 13.62
N SER A 145 24.76 15.99 14.18
CA SER A 145 24.16 14.69 13.85
C SER A 145 23.21 14.15 14.92
N ALA A 146 22.87 14.95 15.93
CA ALA A 146 22.08 14.54 17.08
C ALA A 146 20.58 14.57 16.80
N CYS A 147 19.85 13.70 17.51
CA CYS A 147 18.41 13.62 17.46
C CYS A 147 17.79 14.79 18.24
N GLN A 148 17.14 15.71 17.51
CA GLN A 148 16.33 16.83 18.04
C GLN A 148 15.11 16.41 18.91
N ASN A 149 15.00 15.15 19.34
CA ASN A 149 13.89 14.69 20.18
C ASN A 149 14.25 14.81 21.67
N ASN A 150 13.29 15.27 22.47
CA ASN A 150 13.50 15.44 23.91
C ASN A 150 13.95 14.13 24.55
N ASN A 151 15.00 14.19 25.36
CA ASN A 151 15.60 13.05 26.07
C ASN A 151 16.08 11.91 25.14
N CYS A 152 16.64 12.22 23.96
CA CYS A 152 17.15 11.23 23.02
C CYS A 152 18.58 11.53 22.52
N ASP A 153 19.56 10.80 23.03
CA ASP A 153 20.97 10.85 22.59
C ASP A 153 21.22 10.10 21.26
N GLY A 154 20.24 10.11 20.36
CA GLY A 154 20.29 9.42 19.08
C GLY A 154 21.22 10.13 18.09
N VAL A 155 21.93 9.35 17.28
CA VAL A 155 22.74 9.88 16.16
C VAL A 155 22.07 9.51 14.84
N LEU A 156 21.87 10.49 13.97
CA LEU A 156 21.10 10.39 12.74
C LEU A 156 21.95 10.00 11.52
N PHE A 157 23.19 10.48 11.45
CA PHE A 157 24.10 10.25 10.32
C PHE A 157 25.57 10.26 10.74
N ASP A 158 26.41 9.56 9.96
CA ASP A 158 27.86 9.57 10.07
C ASP A 158 28.49 10.48 9.00
N ILE A 159 29.67 11.03 9.28
CA ILE A 159 30.38 11.95 8.37
C ILE A 159 31.63 11.26 7.81
N HIS A 160 31.59 10.93 6.53
CA HIS A 160 32.71 10.36 5.79
C HIS A 160 33.43 11.43 4.96
N LYS A 161 34.76 11.40 4.92
CA LYS A 161 35.55 12.20 3.96
C LYS A 161 35.82 11.34 2.73
N LEU A 162 35.37 11.82 1.56
CA LEU A 162 35.66 11.20 0.28
C LEU A 162 37.11 11.47 -0.15
N ALA A 163 37.64 10.65 -1.06
CA ALA A 163 38.98 10.85 -1.64
C ALA A 163 39.14 12.20 -2.36
N SER A 164 38.03 12.83 -2.77
CA SER A 164 37.97 14.19 -3.33
C SER A 164 38.01 15.32 -2.28
N GLY A 165 38.25 15.00 -1.00
CA GLY A 165 38.21 15.95 0.12
C GLY A 165 36.81 16.39 0.55
N LYS A 166 35.76 16.13 -0.25
CA LYS A 166 34.37 16.44 0.09
C LYS A 166 33.92 15.63 1.32
N ARG A 167 33.24 16.30 2.26
CA ARG A 167 32.50 15.65 3.34
C ARG A 167 31.19 15.09 2.78
N LYS A 168 30.79 13.94 3.28
CA LYS A 168 29.57 13.22 2.91
C LYS A 168 28.87 12.77 4.19
N ARG A 169 27.59 13.07 4.30
CA ARG A 169 26.73 12.61 5.40
C ARG A 169 26.03 11.33 4.94
N GLU A 170 26.16 10.25 5.71
CA GLU A 170 25.52 8.98 5.44
C GLU A 170 24.51 8.67 6.57
N PRO A 171 23.19 8.59 6.28
CA PRO A 171 22.19 8.36 7.32
C PRO A 171 22.31 6.96 7.92
N ARG A 172 22.17 6.84 9.24
CA ARG A 172 22.29 5.55 9.95
C ARG A 172 21.09 4.63 9.78
N LEU A 173 19.90 5.20 9.57
CA LEU A 173 18.66 4.46 9.31
C LEU A 173 17.74 5.32 8.47
N THR A 174 17.25 4.74 7.37
CA THR A 174 16.31 5.40 6.45
C THR A 174 15.05 4.58 6.26
N TYR A 175 14.02 5.22 5.69
CA TYR A 175 12.87 4.54 5.13
C TYR A 175 12.38 5.29 3.89
N PRO A 176 12.01 4.58 2.81
CA PRO A 176 11.45 5.21 1.63
C PRO A 176 9.94 5.44 1.80
N CYS A 177 9.46 6.60 1.35
CA CYS A 177 8.05 6.94 1.27
C CYS A 177 7.74 7.53 -0.12
N ALA A 178 6.61 7.17 -0.70
CA ALA A 178 6.16 7.61 -2.01
C ALA A 178 5.06 8.69 -1.88
N SER A 179 5.23 9.79 -2.61
CA SER A 179 4.20 10.84 -2.72
C SER A 179 2.95 10.29 -3.44
N VAL A 180 1.83 10.36 -2.73
CA VAL A 180 0.50 10.04 -3.25
C VAL A 180 0.07 11.09 -4.25
N ILE A 181 0.38 12.37 -4.02
CA ILE A 181 0.07 13.46 -4.96
C ILE A 181 0.81 13.23 -6.28
N ALA A 182 2.13 13.03 -6.27
CA ALA A 182 2.90 12.77 -7.50
C ALA A 182 2.44 11.47 -8.20
N TRP A 183 2.04 10.45 -7.44
CA TRP A 183 1.42 9.25 -8.01
C TRP A 183 0.08 9.54 -8.70
N LEU A 184 -0.79 10.37 -8.11
CA LEU A 184 -2.06 10.78 -8.71
C LEU A 184 -1.86 11.60 -9.98
N GLU A 185 -0.91 12.54 -10.01
CA GLU A 185 -0.52 13.26 -11.22
C GLU A 185 -0.12 12.27 -12.33
N ARG A 186 0.72 11.28 -12.01
CA ARG A 186 1.16 10.21 -12.93
C ARG A 186 0.09 9.17 -13.27
N LEU A 187 -1.00 9.08 -12.52
CA LEU A 187 -2.11 8.16 -12.74
C LEU A 187 -3.16 8.82 -13.65
N LEU A 188 -3.53 10.06 -13.34
CA LEU A 188 -4.54 10.85 -14.06
C LEU A 188 -3.99 11.44 -15.37
N SER A 189 -2.67 11.63 -15.49
CA SER A 189 -2.03 12.00 -16.76
C SER A 189 -2.04 10.93 -17.86
N ARG A 190 -2.52 9.72 -17.55
CA ARG A 190 -2.65 8.64 -18.53
C ARG A 190 -3.99 8.78 -19.28
N PRO A 191 -4.01 8.65 -20.62
CA PRO A 191 -5.25 8.68 -21.39
C PRO A 191 -6.34 7.76 -20.82
N GLY A 192 -7.57 8.25 -20.73
CA GLY A 192 -8.73 7.51 -20.21
C GLY A 192 -8.77 7.24 -18.70
N MET A 193 -7.69 7.45 -17.94
CA MET A 193 -7.69 7.17 -16.50
C MET A 193 -8.57 8.13 -15.68
N ALA A 194 -8.70 9.38 -16.13
CA ALA A 194 -9.67 10.33 -15.57
C ALA A 194 -11.10 9.80 -15.73
N ALA A 195 -11.56 9.58 -16.96
CA ALA A 195 -12.87 9.00 -17.28
C ALA A 195 -13.14 7.66 -16.55
N LEU A 196 -12.13 6.78 -16.41
CA LEU A 196 -12.26 5.53 -15.64
C LEU A 196 -12.56 5.78 -14.16
N SER A 197 -12.05 6.87 -13.56
CA SER A 197 -12.36 7.26 -12.18
C SER A 197 -13.79 7.82 -12.01
N HIS A 198 -14.46 8.18 -13.11
CA HIS A 198 -15.87 8.60 -13.15
C HIS A 198 -16.82 7.52 -13.65
N SER A 199 -16.31 6.36 -14.07
CA SER A 199 -17.10 5.27 -14.67
C SER A 199 -18.21 4.68 -13.78
N TRP A 200 -18.23 5.02 -12.49
CA TRP A 200 -19.27 4.65 -11.53
C TRP A 200 -20.44 5.64 -11.46
N HIS A 201 -20.30 6.87 -11.98
CA HIS A 201 -21.34 7.90 -11.90
C HIS A 201 -22.57 7.47 -12.70
N THR A 202 -23.73 7.49 -12.06
CA THR A 202 -25.02 7.39 -12.78
C THR A 202 -25.45 8.74 -13.34
N ALA A 203 -26.42 8.76 -14.25
CA ALA A 203 -27.04 10.00 -14.71
C ALA A 203 -27.65 10.84 -13.56
N ILE A 204 -28.05 10.19 -12.46
CA ILE A 204 -28.55 10.85 -11.24
C ILE A 204 -27.39 11.53 -10.50
N ASP A 205 -26.25 10.84 -10.32
CA ASP A 205 -25.08 11.42 -9.67
C ASP A 205 -24.53 12.63 -10.47
N GLN A 206 -24.53 12.55 -11.81
CA GLN A 206 -24.14 13.65 -12.70
C GLN A 206 -25.06 14.88 -12.60
N ALA A 207 -26.37 14.69 -12.45
CA ALA A 207 -27.34 15.77 -12.29
C ALA A 207 -27.30 16.45 -10.91
N ALA A 208 -26.64 15.83 -9.93
CA ALA A 208 -26.74 16.20 -8.52
C ALA A 208 -25.39 16.60 -7.89
N GLN A 209 -24.58 17.40 -8.60
CA GLN A 209 -23.21 17.77 -8.19
C GLN A 209 -23.09 18.41 -6.79
N LEU A 210 -24.16 19.06 -6.30
CA LEU A 210 -24.24 19.67 -4.96
C LEU A 210 -25.19 18.92 -4.00
N ALA A 211 -25.40 17.62 -4.21
CA ALA A 211 -26.19 16.82 -3.27
C ALA A 211 -25.53 16.77 -1.88
N PRO A 212 -26.30 16.78 -0.78
CA PRO A 212 -25.75 16.57 0.56
C PRO A 212 -25.34 15.11 0.77
N PRO A 213 -24.49 14.82 1.78
CA PRO A 213 -24.21 13.47 2.25
C PRO A 213 -25.48 12.67 2.53
N LEU A 214 -25.48 11.39 2.17
CA LEU A 214 -26.58 10.46 2.40
C LEU A 214 -26.33 9.65 3.68
N SER A 215 -27.22 9.72 4.67
CA SER A 215 -27.09 8.92 5.88
C SER A 215 -27.27 7.42 5.59
N ALA A 216 -26.73 6.56 6.45
CA ALA A 216 -26.90 5.10 6.33
C ALA A 216 -28.39 4.70 6.39
N GLU A 217 -29.19 5.36 7.24
CA GLU A 217 -30.65 5.18 7.32
C GLU A 217 -31.35 5.58 6.02
N ALA A 218 -31.00 6.72 5.43
CA ALA A 218 -31.59 7.17 4.17
C ALA A 218 -31.22 6.26 3.00
N TRP A 219 -30.00 5.69 2.99
CA TRP A 219 -29.61 4.65 2.04
C TRP A 219 -30.40 3.36 2.26
N TRP A 220 -30.53 2.91 3.51
CA TRP A 220 -31.26 1.69 3.87
C TRP A 220 -32.74 1.76 3.46
N ASN A 221 -33.38 2.90 3.68
CA ASN A 221 -34.76 3.16 3.26
C ASN A 221 -34.93 3.28 1.73
N SER A 222 -33.84 3.33 0.96
CA SER A 222 -33.86 3.48 -0.51
C SER A 222 -33.52 2.20 -1.29
N ILE A 223 -32.97 1.17 -0.62
CA ILE A 223 -32.44 -0.03 -1.27
C ILE A 223 -33.39 -1.23 -1.11
N ASP A 224 -33.55 -2.02 -2.18
CA ASP A 224 -34.22 -3.32 -2.11
C ASP A 224 -33.26 -4.36 -1.51
N MET A 225 -33.74 -5.19 -0.58
CA MET A 225 -32.93 -6.21 0.11
C MET A 225 -32.33 -7.29 -0.80
N ASP A 226 -32.85 -7.43 -2.03
CA ASP A 226 -32.31 -8.29 -3.09
C ASP A 226 -31.44 -7.52 -4.12
N THR A 227 -31.16 -6.24 -3.88
CA THR A 227 -30.22 -5.45 -4.70
C THR A 227 -28.81 -6.04 -4.60
N PRO A 228 -28.17 -6.46 -5.71
CA PRO A 228 -26.82 -7.04 -5.65
C PRO A 228 -25.73 -5.98 -5.41
N LEU A 229 -24.97 -6.12 -4.32
CA LEU A 229 -23.83 -5.27 -3.96
C LEU A 229 -22.50 -5.95 -4.32
N GLY A 230 -21.73 -5.39 -5.23
CA GLY A 230 -20.43 -5.91 -5.70
C GLY A 230 -19.29 -4.90 -5.71
N ASN A 231 -19.57 -3.61 -5.93
CA ASN A 231 -18.60 -2.51 -5.90
C ASN A 231 -18.75 -1.68 -4.62
N ILE A 232 -17.66 -1.02 -4.21
CA ILE A 232 -17.64 -0.11 -3.06
C ILE A 232 -18.59 1.09 -3.25
N THR A 233 -18.84 1.46 -4.52
CA THR A 233 -19.71 2.56 -4.93
C THR A 233 -21.21 2.32 -4.74
N GLU A 234 -21.58 1.08 -4.39
CA GLU A 234 -22.97 0.65 -4.17
C GLU A 234 -23.36 0.61 -2.68
N GLY A 235 -22.37 0.51 -1.77
CA GLY A 235 -22.58 0.55 -0.32
C GLY A 235 -22.83 1.96 0.22
N HIS A 236 -23.45 2.07 1.39
CA HIS A 236 -23.86 3.37 1.95
C HIS A 236 -22.68 4.32 2.21
N GLY A 237 -21.51 3.78 2.52
CA GLY A 237 -20.30 4.57 2.81
C GLY A 237 -19.82 5.44 1.64
N TRP A 238 -20.17 5.10 0.40
CA TRP A 238 -19.75 5.87 -0.77
C TRP A 238 -20.38 7.26 -0.86
N ARG A 239 -21.62 7.40 -0.37
CA ARG A 239 -22.39 8.66 -0.48
C ARG A 239 -22.55 9.39 0.85
N SER A 240 -22.00 8.87 1.95
CA SER A 240 -22.22 9.39 3.31
C SER A 240 -21.21 10.45 3.79
N ARG A 241 -20.17 10.76 3.00
CA ARG A 241 -19.08 11.66 3.43
C ARG A 241 -19.24 13.08 2.89
N ALA A 242 -18.97 14.08 3.72
CA ALA A 242 -18.93 15.48 3.32
C ALA A 242 -17.60 15.88 2.68
N ALA A 243 -17.64 16.92 1.86
CA ALA A 243 -16.48 17.53 1.24
C ALA A 243 -15.81 18.56 2.18
N GLY A 244 -14.47 18.63 2.12
CA GLY A 244 -13.68 19.70 2.75
C GLY A 244 -13.72 19.73 4.28
N GLU A 245 -14.10 18.63 4.94
CA GLU A 245 -14.14 18.55 6.41
C GLU A 245 -12.77 18.82 7.03
N ASN A 246 -12.73 19.55 8.14
CA ASN A 246 -11.54 19.78 8.97
C ASN A 246 -11.75 19.12 10.33
N ARG A 247 -10.72 18.44 10.84
CA ARG A 247 -10.75 17.84 12.18
C ARG A 247 -10.27 18.88 13.20
N GLU A 248 -11.21 19.42 13.95
CA GLU A 248 -10.99 20.47 14.94
C GLU A 248 -11.02 19.87 16.35
N VAL A 249 -10.26 20.48 17.26
CA VAL A 249 -10.33 20.18 18.70
C VAL A 249 -10.89 21.40 19.39
N ASP A 250 -12.00 21.22 20.09
CA ASP A 250 -12.63 22.26 20.89
C ASP A 250 -11.74 22.58 22.11
N GLU A 251 -11.26 23.81 22.22
CA GLU A 251 -10.28 24.21 23.23
C GLU A 251 -10.86 24.25 24.66
N GLU A 252 -12.17 24.40 24.82
CA GLU A 252 -12.83 24.48 26.13
C GLU A 252 -13.13 23.09 26.71
N THR A 253 -13.57 22.16 25.86
CA THR A 253 -14.03 20.82 26.26
C THR A 253 -13.02 19.71 25.97
N GLY A 254 -12.06 19.94 25.07
CA GLY A 254 -11.12 18.93 24.57
C GLY A 254 -11.76 17.88 23.64
N ASN A 255 -13.03 18.05 23.27
CA ASN A 255 -13.71 17.19 22.30
C ASN A 255 -13.17 17.44 20.88
N VAL A 256 -13.27 16.43 20.03
CA VAL A 256 -12.80 16.47 18.64
C VAL A 256 -13.99 16.34 17.72
N GLU A 257 -14.09 17.15 16.68
CA GLU A 257 -15.16 17.00 15.68
C GLU A 257 -14.70 17.36 14.27
N ASP A 258 -15.38 16.77 13.28
CA ASP A 258 -15.16 17.08 11.88
C ASP A 258 -16.16 18.16 11.44
N ARG A 259 -15.66 19.35 11.10
CA ARG A 259 -16.47 20.49 10.65
C ARG A 259 -16.27 20.73 9.17
N SER A 260 -17.37 20.88 8.40
CA SER A 260 -17.28 21.36 7.02
C SER A 260 -17.30 22.90 7.00
N PRO A 261 -16.49 23.58 6.17
CA PRO A 261 -16.53 25.03 6.00
C PRO A 261 -17.76 25.53 5.23
N VAL A 262 -18.62 24.62 4.75
CA VAL A 262 -19.84 24.93 3.98
C VAL A 262 -21.04 24.27 4.64
N ASP A 263 -22.11 25.05 4.87
CA ASP A 263 -23.40 24.59 5.38
C ASP A 263 -24.52 24.90 4.36
N PRO A 264 -25.27 23.89 3.87
CA PRO A 264 -25.08 22.47 4.09
C PRO A 264 -23.83 21.93 3.37
N PRO A 265 -23.16 20.89 3.90
CA PRO A 265 -22.00 20.29 3.26
C PRO A 265 -22.36 19.63 1.93
N ALA A 266 -21.50 19.78 0.93
CA ALA A 266 -21.58 19.00 -0.31
C ALA A 266 -21.07 17.57 -0.10
N ARG A 267 -21.62 16.59 -0.82
CA ARG A 267 -21.16 15.20 -0.79
C ARG A 267 -19.83 15.02 -1.51
N PHE A 268 -18.86 14.40 -0.83
CA PHE A 268 -17.51 14.19 -1.35
C PHE A 268 -17.46 13.45 -2.69
N SER A 269 -18.22 12.36 -2.85
CA SER A 269 -18.21 11.55 -4.07
C SER A 269 -18.84 12.26 -5.28
N ASN A 270 -19.58 13.35 -5.10
CA ASN A 270 -20.15 14.15 -6.19
C ASN A 270 -19.21 15.30 -6.65
N LEU A 271 -18.06 15.50 -5.99
CA LEU A 271 -17.03 16.42 -6.45
C LEU A 271 -16.45 15.98 -7.81
N PRO A 272 -16.09 16.91 -8.72
CA PRO A 272 -15.54 16.57 -10.03
C PRO A 272 -14.35 15.61 -10.02
N PHE A 273 -13.53 15.63 -8.96
CA PHE A 273 -12.48 14.63 -8.72
C PHE A 273 -12.45 14.25 -7.23
N GLY A 274 -13.57 13.75 -6.69
CA GLY A 274 -13.63 13.16 -5.35
C GLY A 274 -13.08 11.73 -5.32
N LEU A 275 -11.80 11.58 -4.97
CA LEU A 275 -11.09 10.30 -4.98
C LEU A 275 -11.08 9.60 -3.61
N SER A 276 -11.59 8.38 -3.55
CA SER A 276 -11.57 7.51 -2.37
C SER A 276 -10.37 6.57 -2.43
N PHE A 277 -9.71 6.37 -1.29
CA PHE A 277 -8.58 5.45 -1.16
C PHE A 277 -8.80 4.35 -0.13
N SER A 278 -8.20 3.19 -0.43
CA SER A 278 -8.04 2.08 0.50
C SER A 278 -6.55 1.88 0.78
N LEU A 279 -6.18 1.82 2.06
CA LEU A 279 -4.81 1.54 2.50
C LEU A 279 -4.71 0.09 2.98
N ASN A 280 -3.78 -0.66 2.40
CA ASN A 280 -3.39 -1.99 2.83
C ASN A 280 -2.08 -1.93 3.61
N SER A 281 -1.90 -2.72 4.66
CA SER A 281 -0.62 -2.83 5.40
C SER A 281 -0.35 -4.26 5.89
N ASP A 282 0.87 -4.74 5.76
CA ASP A 282 1.29 -6.06 6.26
C ASP A 282 2.81 -6.12 6.50
N TRP A 283 3.25 -7.06 7.35
CA TRP A 283 4.65 -7.31 7.67
C TRP A 283 5.08 -8.71 7.26
N PHE A 284 6.13 -8.78 6.44
CA PHE A 284 6.61 -10.02 5.84
C PHE A 284 8.14 -10.08 5.82
N GLN A 285 8.67 -11.28 5.61
CA GLN A 285 10.11 -11.51 5.48
C GLN A 285 10.52 -11.50 4.00
N PRO A 286 11.33 -10.52 3.52
CA PRO A 286 11.71 -10.39 2.12
C PRO A 286 12.91 -11.28 1.75
N THR A 287 13.64 -11.82 2.74
CA THR A 287 14.79 -12.72 2.56
C THR A 287 14.39 -14.17 2.84
N LYS A 288 14.94 -15.12 2.08
CA LYS A 288 14.72 -16.56 2.33
C LYS A 288 15.35 -17.06 3.64
N GLU A 289 16.36 -16.34 4.13
CA GLU A 289 17.17 -16.69 5.30
C GLU A 289 17.29 -15.46 6.21
N GLY A 290 17.49 -15.71 7.51
CA GLY A 290 17.53 -14.67 8.56
C GLY A 290 16.16 -14.27 9.12
N ASN A 291 16.17 -13.46 10.18
CA ASN A 291 14.98 -12.91 10.83
C ASN A 291 14.90 -11.39 10.58
N TYR A 292 14.57 -11.00 9.34
CA TYR A 292 14.46 -9.60 8.94
C TYR A 292 13.05 -9.33 8.40
N SER A 293 12.16 -8.79 9.24
CA SER A 293 10.80 -8.42 8.84
C SER A 293 10.77 -6.99 8.31
N VAL A 294 10.11 -6.76 7.18
CA VAL A 294 9.77 -5.43 6.65
C VAL A 294 8.26 -5.26 6.61
N GLY A 295 7.77 -4.04 6.75
CA GLY A 295 6.38 -3.69 6.52
C GLY A 295 6.21 -3.05 5.16
N ALA A 296 5.07 -3.26 4.51
CA ALA A 296 4.70 -2.49 3.32
C ALA A 296 3.29 -1.91 3.47
N CYS A 297 3.11 -0.65 3.05
CA CYS A 297 1.81 -0.01 2.96
C CYS A 297 1.48 0.34 1.51
N TYR A 298 0.34 -0.14 1.02
CA TYR A 298 -0.12 0.07 -0.35
C TYR A 298 -1.42 0.87 -0.37
N LEU A 299 -1.50 1.91 -1.20
CA LEU A 299 -2.72 2.68 -1.43
C LEU A 299 -3.31 2.31 -2.79
N VAL A 300 -4.63 2.13 -2.85
CA VAL A 300 -5.37 1.89 -4.10
C VAL A 300 -6.51 2.88 -4.27
N LEU A 301 -6.76 3.27 -5.52
CA LEU A 301 -7.84 4.21 -5.88
C LEU A 301 -9.16 3.46 -6.06
N ASP A 302 -10.11 3.71 -5.16
CA ASP A 302 -11.39 2.99 -5.14
C ASP A 302 -12.33 3.36 -6.28
N ASN A 303 -12.20 4.58 -6.82
CA ASN A 303 -12.93 5.04 -8.00
C ASN A 303 -12.68 4.18 -9.25
N LEU A 304 -11.56 3.44 -9.31
CA LEU A 304 -11.27 2.58 -10.45
C LEU A 304 -12.13 1.30 -10.45
N PRO A 305 -12.53 0.82 -11.65
CA PRO A 305 -13.13 -0.51 -11.81
C PRO A 305 -12.29 -1.58 -11.10
N ARG A 306 -12.94 -2.44 -10.31
CA ARG A 306 -12.31 -3.45 -9.43
C ARG A 306 -11.24 -4.31 -10.12
N HIS A 307 -11.39 -4.59 -11.41
CA HIS A 307 -10.42 -5.39 -12.19
C HIS A 307 -9.13 -4.62 -12.54
N LEU A 308 -9.16 -3.28 -12.49
CA LEU A 308 -8.01 -2.39 -12.68
C LEU A 308 -7.38 -1.94 -11.35
N ARG A 309 -8.19 -1.81 -10.27
CA ARG A 309 -7.77 -1.29 -8.95
C ARG A 309 -6.55 -2.00 -8.36
N PHE A 310 -6.48 -3.33 -8.51
CA PHE A 310 -5.39 -4.15 -7.97
C PHE A 310 -4.34 -4.59 -9.00
N LEU A 311 -4.22 -3.87 -10.12
CA LEU A 311 -3.08 -3.99 -11.03
C LEU A 311 -1.88 -3.24 -10.46
N ARG A 312 -0.66 -3.76 -10.63
CA ARG A 312 0.57 -3.24 -9.99
C ARG A 312 0.83 -1.78 -10.33
N GLU A 313 0.64 -1.47 -11.61
CA GLU A 313 0.77 -0.15 -12.21
C GLU A 313 -0.29 0.90 -11.74
N ASN A 314 -1.31 0.45 -11.00
CA ASN A 314 -2.38 1.24 -10.40
C ASN A 314 -2.37 1.20 -8.86
N ILE A 315 -1.40 0.52 -8.24
CA ILE A 315 -1.22 0.45 -6.79
C ILE A 315 -0.02 1.34 -6.42
N CYS A 316 -0.23 2.29 -5.51
CA CYS A 316 0.85 3.07 -4.92
C CYS A 316 1.49 2.27 -3.78
N LEU A 317 2.77 1.89 -3.89
CA LEU A 317 3.53 1.44 -2.72
C LEU A 317 4.00 2.68 -1.97
N VAL A 318 3.25 3.06 -0.93
CA VAL A 318 3.44 4.30 -0.18
C VAL A 318 4.64 4.23 0.75
N LEU A 319 4.78 3.14 1.51
CA LEU A 319 5.77 3.03 2.58
C LEU A 319 6.36 1.62 2.60
N VAL A 320 7.67 1.52 2.81
CA VAL A 320 8.31 0.26 3.24
C VAL A 320 9.02 0.51 4.57
N THR A 321 8.53 -0.08 5.66
CA THR A 321 9.09 0.16 7.00
C THR A 321 10.39 -0.63 7.19
N PRO A 322 11.42 -0.03 7.82
CA PRO A 322 12.70 -0.70 8.01
C PRO A 322 12.61 -1.86 9.00
N GLY A 323 13.27 -2.96 8.64
CA GLY A 323 13.51 -4.09 9.54
C GLY A 323 14.71 -3.89 10.46
N PRO A 324 15.16 -4.91 11.22
CA PRO A 324 14.74 -6.32 11.15
C PRO A 324 13.45 -6.67 11.92
N LYS A 325 12.96 -5.75 12.76
CA LYS A 325 11.77 -5.94 13.60
C LYS A 325 10.67 -5.00 13.16
N GLU A 326 9.44 -5.36 13.48
CA GLU A 326 8.31 -4.46 13.36
C GLU A 326 8.60 -3.14 14.13
N PRO A 327 8.33 -1.96 13.54
CA PRO A 327 8.55 -0.67 14.20
C PRO A 327 7.75 -0.56 15.51
N ASN A 328 8.24 0.21 16.48
CA ASN A 328 7.43 0.56 17.63
C ASN A 328 6.28 1.52 17.22
N ASP A 329 5.28 1.66 18.08
CA ASP A 329 4.07 2.45 17.81
C ASP A 329 4.36 3.90 17.38
N TYR A 330 5.19 4.62 18.14
CA TYR A 330 5.59 6.00 17.82
C TYR A 330 6.37 6.08 16.50
N ALA A 331 7.32 5.17 16.27
CA ALA A 331 8.07 5.11 15.02
C ALA A 331 7.17 4.86 13.81
N LEU A 332 6.17 3.99 13.95
CA LEU A 332 5.19 3.73 12.89
C LEU A 332 4.34 4.97 12.59
N ASP A 333 3.84 5.66 13.62
CA ASP A 333 3.10 6.91 13.46
C ASP A 333 3.97 7.99 12.77
N GLN A 334 5.24 8.13 13.18
CA GLN A 334 6.21 9.05 12.56
C GLN A 334 6.51 8.72 11.08
N MET A 335 6.52 7.44 10.70
CA MET A 335 6.73 7.03 9.30
C MET A 335 5.49 7.20 8.43
N LEU A 336 4.30 7.18 9.02
CA LEU A 336 3.04 7.42 8.31
C LEU A 336 2.74 8.91 8.11
N MET A 337 3.32 9.82 8.90
CA MET A 337 3.06 11.27 8.81
C MET A 337 3.12 11.85 7.39
N PRO A 338 4.10 11.54 6.51
CA PRO A 338 4.12 12.07 5.14
C PRO A 338 2.89 11.67 4.30
N LEU A 339 2.34 10.48 4.51
CA LEU A 339 1.08 10.05 3.89
C LEU A 339 -0.11 10.85 4.43
N ILE A 340 -0.14 11.09 5.75
CA ILE A 340 -1.23 11.85 6.39
C ILE A 340 -1.22 13.31 5.95
N GLU A 341 -0.04 13.93 5.86
CA GLU A 341 0.13 15.31 5.39
C GLU A 341 -0.32 15.48 3.93
N GLU A 342 -0.02 14.54 3.04
CA GLU A 342 -0.53 14.58 1.65
C GLU A 342 -2.03 14.24 1.56
N LEU A 343 -2.56 13.35 2.39
CA LEU A 343 -4.00 13.07 2.45
C LEU A 343 -4.79 14.26 3.01
N LEU A 344 -4.25 15.01 3.97
CA LEU A 344 -4.86 16.25 4.47
C LEU A 344 -4.88 17.35 3.41
N GLN A 345 -3.80 17.51 2.64
CA GLN A 345 -3.77 18.40 1.47
C GLN A 345 -4.80 17.99 0.42
N LEU A 346 -4.85 16.70 0.08
CA LEU A 346 -5.85 16.16 -0.85
C LEU A 346 -7.29 16.33 -0.33
N ASN A 347 -7.54 16.27 0.98
CA ASN A 347 -8.88 16.53 1.52
C ASN A 347 -9.34 17.99 1.29
N GLN A 348 -8.41 18.95 1.28
CA GLN A 348 -8.68 20.36 0.95
C GLN A 348 -8.70 20.66 -0.57
N GLY A 349 -8.23 19.73 -1.39
CA GLY A 349 -8.13 19.87 -2.84
C GLY A 349 -6.76 20.35 -3.32
N VAL A 350 -6.19 19.64 -4.30
CA VAL A 350 -4.88 19.94 -4.91
C VAL A 350 -5.05 20.17 -6.41
N GLU A 351 -4.44 21.23 -6.96
CA GLU A 351 -4.41 21.44 -8.41
C GLU A 351 -3.52 20.40 -9.09
N ILE A 352 -4.11 19.57 -9.96
CA ILE A 352 -3.39 18.60 -10.80
C ILE A 352 -3.67 18.91 -12.28
N ASN A 353 -2.65 18.79 -13.12
CA ASN A 353 -2.80 18.89 -14.58
C ASN A 353 -3.28 17.55 -15.14
N ILE A 354 -4.52 17.52 -15.65
CA ILE A 354 -5.16 16.32 -16.20
C ILE A 354 -5.37 16.52 -17.72
N PRO A 355 -5.10 15.50 -18.56
CA PRO A 355 -5.41 15.53 -19.98
C PRO A 355 -6.89 15.80 -20.22
N ASP A 356 -7.16 16.59 -21.24
CA ASP A 356 -8.50 16.82 -21.76
C ASP A 356 -9.08 15.54 -22.40
N GLU A 357 -10.37 15.28 -22.20
CA GLU A 357 -11.01 14.06 -22.68
C GLU A 357 -11.20 14.05 -24.20
N ASP A 358 -11.47 15.20 -24.82
CA ASP A 358 -11.63 15.35 -26.26
C ASP A 358 -10.27 15.41 -26.98
N ASN A 359 -9.24 15.98 -26.33
CA ASN A 359 -7.90 16.10 -26.87
C ASN A 359 -6.80 15.84 -25.82
N PRO A 360 -6.35 14.57 -25.64
CA PRO A 360 -5.33 14.20 -24.65
C PRO A 360 -3.95 14.87 -24.79
N ALA A 361 -3.70 15.66 -25.85
CA ALA A 361 -2.50 16.49 -25.96
C ALA A 361 -2.61 17.82 -25.16
N ILE A 362 -3.82 18.24 -24.81
CA ILE A 362 -4.11 19.43 -24.00
C ILE A 362 -4.26 18.98 -22.54
N PHE A 363 -3.65 19.73 -21.61
CA PHE A 363 -3.82 19.51 -20.17
C PHE A 363 -4.59 20.68 -19.57
N ARG A 364 -5.56 20.37 -18.70
CA ARG A 364 -6.31 21.34 -17.90
C ARG A 364 -5.95 21.18 -16.43
N LYS A 365 -5.84 22.29 -15.70
CA LYS A 365 -5.79 22.27 -14.23
C LYS A 365 -7.15 21.86 -13.70
N GLN A 366 -7.18 20.86 -12.82
CA GLN A 366 -8.36 20.37 -12.13
C GLN A 366 -8.06 20.27 -10.63
N VAL A 367 -9.04 20.59 -9.77
CA VAL A 367 -8.87 20.44 -8.31
C VAL A 367 -9.26 19.01 -7.91
N VAL A 368 -8.26 18.21 -7.57
CA VAL A 368 -8.41 16.82 -7.16
C VAL A 368 -8.51 16.73 -5.64
N HIS A 369 -9.58 16.11 -5.16
CA HIS A 369 -9.81 15.87 -3.75
C HIS A 369 -9.56 14.39 -3.42
N GLY A 370 -9.11 14.08 -2.21
CA GLY A 370 -8.72 12.72 -1.84
C GLY A 370 -8.96 12.40 -0.38
N VAL A 371 -9.52 11.22 -0.10
CA VAL A 371 -9.82 10.77 1.27
C VAL A 371 -9.47 9.30 1.47
N LEU A 372 -9.01 8.96 2.67
CA LEU A 372 -8.84 7.57 3.08
C LEU A 372 -10.17 7.03 3.63
N SER A 373 -10.74 6.03 2.94
CA SER A 373 -12.06 5.46 3.24
C SER A 373 -11.99 4.14 3.99
N GLN A 374 -10.93 3.35 3.80
CA GLN A 374 -10.71 2.10 4.56
C GLN A 374 -9.23 1.71 4.75
N HIS A 375 -8.96 1.00 5.86
CA HIS A 375 -7.68 0.35 6.17
C HIS A 375 -7.90 -1.17 6.24
N ILE A 376 -7.34 -1.88 5.26
CA ILE A 376 -7.54 -3.32 5.06
C ILE A 376 -6.24 -4.06 5.36
N ALA A 377 -6.19 -4.72 6.52
CA ALA A 377 -5.02 -5.48 6.94
C ALA A 377 -5.42 -6.70 7.79
N ASP A 378 -4.43 -7.49 8.20
CA ASP A 378 -4.65 -8.54 9.19
C ASP A 378 -5.08 -7.93 10.55
N LEU A 379 -5.60 -8.76 11.45
CA LEU A 379 -6.16 -8.28 12.71
C LEU A 379 -5.13 -7.56 13.59
N ILE A 380 -3.86 -7.96 13.58
CA ILE A 380 -2.81 -7.37 14.42
C ILE A 380 -2.41 -5.99 13.89
N ALA A 381 -2.19 -5.90 12.58
CA ALA A 381 -1.93 -4.64 11.88
C ALA A 381 -3.07 -3.64 12.09
N ARG A 382 -4.34 -4.08 11.99
CA ARG A 382 -5.52 -3.24 12.22
C ARG A 382 -5.61 -2.71 13.66
N ILE A 383 -5.32 -3.56 14.66
CA ILE A 383 -5.23 -3.13 16.06
C ILE A 383 -4.15 -2.05 16.22
N LYS A 384 -2.99 -2.25 15.59
CA LYS A 384 -1.82 -1.38 15.76
C LYS A 384 -1.99 -0.02 15.08
N LEU A 385 -2.33 0.03 13.79
CA LEU A 385 -2.56 1.30 13.08
C LEU A 385 -3.86 2.00 13.55
N GLY A 386 -4.83 1.23 14.03
CA GLY A 386 -6.08 1.74 14.58
C GLY A 386 -6.01 2.24 16.03
N GLY A 387 -4.93 1.96 16.76
CA GLY A 387 -4.73 2.43 18.13
C GLY A 387 -5.50 1.67 19.21
N GLY A 388 -5.80 0.38 19.00
CA GLY A 388 -6.52 -0.47 19.96
C GLY A 388 -5.61 -1.28 20.90
N SER A 389 -6.11 -1.69 22.08
CA SER A 389 -5.39 -2.64 22.96
C SER A 389 -5.25 -4.05 22.38
N GLY A 390 -6.26 -4.51 21.64
CA GLY A 390 -6.21 -5.79 20.93
C GLY A 390 -6.37 -7.05 21.78
N LEU A 391 -6.12 -8.18 21.13
CA LEU A 391 -6.62 -9.54 21.45
C LEU A 391 -6.38 -10.09 22.87
N LYS A 392 -5.52 -9.46 23.68
CA LYS A 392 -5.19 -9.91 25.05
C LYS A 392 -5.88 -9.08 26.14
N SER A 393 -6.53 -7.97 25.79
CA SER A 393 -7.21 -7.10 26.76
C SER A 393 -8.57 -7.69 27.15
N GLU A 394 -8.80 -7.94 28.44
CA GLU A 394 -10.09 -8.43 28.93
C GLU A 394 -11.25 -7.45 28.64
N LEU A 395 -10.98 -6.14 28.69
CA LEU A 395 -12.00 -5.09 28.51
C LEU A 395 -12.12 -4.63 27.05
N ASN A 396 -11.01 -4.67 26.29
CA ASN A 396 -10.88 -3.96 25.01
C ASN A 396 -10.30 -4.85 23.89
N PHE A 397 -10.63 -6.15 23.86
CA PHE A 397 -10.10 -7.05 22.81
C PHE A 397 -10.66 -6.77 21.42
N CYS A 398 -11.88 -6.23 21.33
CA CYS A 398 -12.59 -5.98 20.09
C CYS A 398 -12.54 -4.50 19.67
N LEU A 399 -12.26 -4.27 18.38
CA LEU A 399 -12.21 -2.93 17.77
C LEU A 399 -13.60 -2.36 17.42
N TYR A 400 -14.67 -3.14 17.57
CA TYR A 400 -16.01 -2.80 17.06
C TYR A 400 -17.08 -2.70 18.15
N CYS A 401 -16.87 -3.36 19.29
CA CYS A 401 -17.82 -3.39 20.38
C CYS A 401 -17.10 -3.50 21.73
N ARG A 402 -17.84 -3.23 22.81
CA ARG A 402 -17.39 -3.29 24.21
C ARG A 402 -17.51 -4.71 24.81
N ALA A 403 -17.47 -5.75 23.97
CA ALA A 403 -17.45 -7.13 24.43
C ALA A 403 -16.16 -7.43 25.21
N ARG A 404 -16.29 -8.18 26.31
CA ARG A 404 -15.14 -8.64 27.11
C ARG A 404 -14.54 -9.91 26.56
N LEU A 405 -13.24 -10.14 26.73
CA LEU A 405 -12.60 -11.36 26.21
C LEU A 405 -13.18 -12.63 26.85
N SER A 406 -13.55 -12.57 28.14
CA SER A 406 -14.30 -13.64 28.81
C SER A 406 -15.67 -13.97 28.18
N SER A 407 -16.33 -13.03 27.48
CA SER A 407 -17.64 -13.28 26.85
C SER A 407 -17.58 -14.29 25.70
N LEU A 408 -16.39 -14.53 25.13
CA LEU A 408 -16.16 -15.59 24.14
C LEU A 408 -16.43 -17.01 24.69
N SER A 409 -16.59 -17.16 26.01
CA SER A 409 -16.94 -18.43 26.65
C SER A 409 -18.44 -18.66 26.78
N VAL A 410 -19.28 -17.71 26.36
CA VAL A 410 -20.75 -17.77 26.49
C VAL A 410 -21.46 -17.36 25.19
N PRO A 411 -22.70 -17.83 24.92
CA PRO A 411 -23.40 -17.54 23.67
C PRO A 411 -23.60 -16.05 23.36
N SER A 412 -23.77 -15.21 24.38
CA SER A 412 -23.90 -13.76 24.23
C SER A 412 -22.66 -13.08 23.64
N GLY A 413 -21.50 -13.74 23.66
CA GLY A 413 -20.31 -13.31 22.92
C GLY A 413 -20.45 -13.37 21.40
N TYR A 414 -21.56 -13.90 20.85
CA TYR A 414 -21.74 -14.10 19.41
C TYR A 414 -23.08 -13.59 18.85
N ILE A 415 -24.05 -13.25 19.70
CA ILE A 415 -25.37 -12.74 19.28
C ILE A 415 -25.21 -11.28 18.81
N ARG A 416 -25.27 -11.03 17.50
CA ARG A 416 -25.01 -9.71 16.89
C ARG A 416 -25.93 -8.62 17.43
N GLU A 417 -27.23 -8.88 17.50
CA GLU A 417 -28.25 -7.94 18.00
C GLU A 417 -28.02 -7.51 19.46
N GLY A 418 -27.26 -8.29 20.23
CA GLY A 418 -26.93 -8.00 21.63
C GLY A 418 -25.62 -7.25 21.84
N PHE A 419 -24.92 -6.84 20.78
CA PHE A 419 -23.62 -6.18 20.90
C PHE A 419 -23.74 -4.70 21.26
N ASN A 420 -23.10 -4.31 22.37
CA ASN A 420 -22.83 -2.92 22.67
C ASN A 420 -21.68 -2.41 21.79
N HIS A 421 -22.00 -1.83 20.64
CA HIS A 421 -21.02 -1.28 19.71
C HIS A 421 -20.19 -0.15 20.33
N ARG A 422 -18.98 0.07 19.83
CA ARG A 422 -18.17 1.23 20.23
C ARG A 422 -18.76 2.49 19.61
N ASP A 423 -18.88 3.54 20.42
CA ASP A 423 -19.14 4.88 19.91
C ASP A 423 -17.86 5.39 19.21
N PRO A 424 -17.89 5.65 17.89
CA PRO A 424 -16.73 6.13 17.15
C PRO A 424 -16.22 7.50 17.63
N GLN A 425 -17.12 8.35 18.10
CA GLN A 425 -16.82 9.71 18.55
C GLN A 425 -16.22 9.70 19.96
N GLU A 426 -16.72 8.83 20.83
CA GLU A 426 -16.10 8.57 22.14
C GLU A 426 -14.68 7.99 21.97
N ASP A 427 -14.50 7.00 21.10
CA ASP A 427 -13.19 6.41 20.79
C ASP A 427 -12.19 7.47 20.25
N LEU A 428 -12.65 8.42 19.42
CA LEU A 428 -11.84 9.50 18.87
C LEU A 428 -11.44 10.51 19.96
N ASN A 429 -12.38 10.95 20.80
CA ASN A 429 -12.11 11.84 21.92
C ASN A 429 -11.13 11.18 22.91
N ASN A 430 -11.31 9.89 23.22
CA ASN A 430 -10.38 9.11 24.03
C ASN A 430 -8.97 9.07 23.42
N ALA A 431 -8.84 8.90 22.09
CA ALA A 431 -7.54 8.91 21.41
C ALA A 431 -6.82 10.27 21.51
N TYR A 432 -7.54 11.39 21.37
CA TYR A 432 -6.95 12.73 21.53
C TYR A 432 -6.63 13.06 22.99
N PHE A 433 -7.48 12.68 23.95
CA PHE A 433 -7.19 12.81 25.38
C PHE A 433 -5.95 11.99 25.76
N TRP A 434 -5.80 10.76 25.26
CA TRP A 434 -4.58 9.99 25.43
C TRP A 434 -3.32 10.72 24.92
N ARG A 435 -3.43 11.48 23.81
CA ARG A 435 -2.32 12.27 23.26
C ARG A 435 -1.95 13.45 24.19
N SER A 436 -2.94 14.09 24.83
CA SER A 436 -2.71 15.28 25.67
C SER A 436 -2.13 14.95 27.06
N LEU A 437 -2.33 13.73 27.57
CA LEU A 437 -1.70 13.27 28.82
C LEU A 437 -0.18 13.44 28.80
N GLY A 438 0.39 13.92 29.91
CA GLY A 438 1.78 14.38 29.98
C GLY A 438 2.80 13.25 30.20
N THR A 439 2.44 12.20 30.92
CA THR A 439 3.35 11.10 31.29
C THR A 439 3.06 9.80 30.54
N ALA A 440 4.06 8.91 30.47
CA ALA A 440 3.89 7.57 29.88
C ALA A 440 3.00 6.69 30.77
N GLU A 441 3.03 6.93 32.08
CA GLU A 441 2.28 6.22 33.11
C GLU A 441 0.78 6.51 32.99
N GLU A 442 0.38 7.78 32.89
CA GLU A 442 -1.00 8.19 32.65
C GLU A 442 -1.53 7.63 31.33
N ARG A 443 -0.74 7.77 30.25
CA ARG A 443 -1.07 7.22 28.92
C ARG A 443 -1.31 5.71 28.96
N ARG A 444 -0.48 4.96 29.69
CA ARG A 444 -0.66 3.52 29.85
C ARG A 444 -1.93 3.20 30.64
N ALA A 445 -2.15 3.83 31.79
CA ALA A 445 -3.33 3.59 32.62
C ALA A 445 -4.64 3.92 31.89
N PHE A 446 -4.67 5.02 31.14
CA PHE A 446 -5.82 5.41 30.32
C PHE A 446 -6.06 4.40 29.18
N PHE A 447 -5.00 3.98 28.48
CA PHE A 447 -5.08 2.98 27.41
C PHE A 447 -5.58 1.61 27.89
N GLU A 448 -5.14 1.16 29.07
CA GLU A 448 -5.61 -0.09 29.68
C GLU A 448 -7.13 -0.04 29.98
N PHE A 449 -7.65 1.15 30.32
CA PHE A 449 -9.07 1.37 30.62
C PHE A 449 -9.95 1.55 29.37
N THR A 450 -9.66 2.54 28.51
CA THR A 450 -10.51 2.87 27.34
C THR A 450 -10.28 1.95 26.14
N GLY A 451 -9.04 1.47 26.01
CA GLY A 451 -8.58 0.72 24.86
C GLY A 451 -8.05 1.55 23.70
N ASN A 452 -8.05 2.89 23.82
CA ASN A 452 -7.75 3.82 22.74
C ASN A 452 -6.41 4.53 22.97
N ARG A 453 -5.50 4.48 21.98
CA ARG A 453 -4.34 5.36 21.87
C ARG A 453 -4.42 6.17 20.58
N PHE A 454 -3.78 7.33 20.58
CA PHE A 454 -3.60 8.11 19.36
C PHE A 454 -2.75 7.35 18.33
N THR A 455 -3.08 7.54 17.06
CA THR A 455 -2.28 7.11 15.90
C THR A 455 -2.38 8.19 14.82
N ALA A 456 -1.46 8.19 13.86
CA ALA A 456 -1.39 9.20 12.80
C ALA A 456 -2.71 9.33 12.01
N PHE A 457 -3.49 8.24 11.87
CA PHE A 457 -4.79 8.22 11.18
C PHE A 457 -5.88 9.03 11.88
N HIS A 458 -5.81 9.21 13.20
CA HIS A 458 -6.81 9.97 13.95
C HIS A 458 -6.83 11.47 13.57
N GLN A 459 -5.83 11.96 12.83
CA GLN A 459 -5.79 13.33 12.27
C GLN A 459 -6.65 13.49 11.01
N LEU A 460 -7.00 12.40 10.32
CA LEU A 460 -7.77 12.46 9.09
C LEU A 460 -9.26 12.71 9.40
N PRO A 461 -9.89 13.76 8.83
CA PRO A 461 -11.34 13.93 8.90
C PRO A 461 -12.07 12.69 8.35
N GLY A 462 -13.26 12.40 8.86
CA GLY A 462 -14.06 11.23 8.52
C GLY A 462 -13.40 9.88 8.88
N TRP A 463 -12.23 9.87 9.54
CA TRP A 463 -11.57 8.65 9.98
C TRP A 463 -11.97 8.26 11.39
N TYR A 464 -12.55 7.06 11.51
CA TYR A 464 -12.89 6.42 12.77
C TYR A 464 -12.49 4.94 12.70
N THR A 465 -11.56 4.48 13.55
CA THR A 465 -10.97 3.14 13.46
C THR A 465 -12.01 2.00 13.40
N SER A 466 -13.04 2.06 14.25
CA SER A 466 -14.10 1.05 14.32
C SER A 466 -14.92 0.96 13.03
N LEU A 467 -15.13 2.08 12.33
CA LEU A 467 -15.92 2.15 11.09
C LEU A 467 -15.08 2.03 9.82
N CYS A 468 -13.81 2.42 9.85
CA CYS A 468 -12.93 2.51 8.68
C CYS A 468 -11.88 1.41 8.59
N SER A 469 -11.85 0.47 9.54
CA SER A 469 -10.98 -0.72 9.47
C SER A 469 -11.83 -2.00 9.40
N PRO A 470 -12.31 -2.40 8.21
CA PRO A 470 -13.17 -3.57 8.07
C PRO A 470 -12.42 -4.89 8.37
N PRO A 471 -13.12 -5.96 8.81
CA PRO A 471 -12.49 -7.23 9.10
C PRO A 471 -12.08 -7.94 7.80
N ASP A 472 -10.79 -8.25 7.61
CA ASP A 472 -10.34 -9.03 6.43
C ASP A 472 -10.87 -10.47 6.50
N ALA A 473 -11.82 -10.77 5.62
CA ALA A 473 -12.42 -12.09 5.53
C ALA A 473 -11.46 -13.18 5.02
N MET A 474 -10.33 -12.85 4.37
CA MET A 474 -9.35 -13.88 3.98
C MET A 474 -8.68 -14.50 5.22
N HIS A 475 -8.10 -13.68 6.09
CA HIS A 475 -7.49 -14.13 7.34
C HIS A 475 -8.53 -14.71 8.29
N LEU A 476 -9.70 -14.07 8.41
CA LEU A 476 -10.76 -14.54 9.31
C LEU A 476 -11.30 -15.90 8.88
N PHE A 477 -11.77 -16.04 7.64
CA PHE A 477 -12.38 -17.30 7.21
C PHE A 477 -11.33 -18.39 6.99
N TYR A 478 -10.29 -18.14 6.20
CA TYR A 478 -9.47 -19.24 5.70
C TYR A 478 -8.32 -19.62 6.64
N LEU A 479 -7.52 -18.65 7.05
CA LEU A 479 -6.37 -18.89 7.94
C LEU A 479 -6.78 -19.03 9.42
N GLY A 480 -7.88 -18.41 9.82
CA GLY A 480 -8.50 -18.50 11.14
C GLY A 480 -9.54 -19.62 11.24
N GLY A 481 -10.73 -19.39 10.69
CA GLY A 481 -11.93 -20.20 10.92
C GLY A 481 -11.82 -21.63 10.41
N MET A 482 -11.58 -21.81 9.12
CA MET A 482 -11.49 -23.14 8.49
C MET A 482 -10.35 -23.97 9.08
N ASN A 483 -9.21 -23.34 9.32
CA ASN A 483 -8.05 -23.92 10.02
C ASN A 483 -8.39 -24.35 11.46
N ARG A 484 -9.03 -23.48 12.26
CA ARG A 484 -9.51 -23.81 13.62
C ARG A 484 -10.45 -25.03 13.59
N ILE A 485 -11.46 -25.00 12.72
CA ILE A 485 -12.46 -26.07 12.61
C ILE A 485 -11.81 -27.40 12.21
N LEU A 486 -11.02 -27.44 11.13
CA LEU A 486 -10.47 -28.71 10.63
C LEU A 486 -9.29 -29.22 11.45
N ILE A 487 -8.32 -28.36 11.78
CA ILE A 487 -7.11 -28.81 12.48
C ILE A 487 -7.38 -28.96 13.97
N GLN A 488 -7.96 -27.96 14.63
CA GLN A 488 -7.95 -27.86 16.08
C GLN A 488 -9.22 -28.44 16.71
N THR A 489 -10.38 -28.35 16.03
CA THR A 489 -11.64 -28.93 16.51
C THR A 489 -11.84 -30.37 16.04
N LEU A 490 -11.39 -30.75 14.83
CA LEU A 490 -11.60 -32.10 14.27
C LEU A 490 -10.35 -32.98 14.28
N PHE A 491 -9.24 -32.56 13.68
CA PHE A 491 -8.06 -33.42 13.52
C PHE A 491 -7.31 -33.68 14.83
N GLN A 492 -6.87 -32.63 15.54
CA GLN A 492 -6.09 -32.74 16.78
C GLN A 492 -6.80 -33.55 17.90
N PRO A 493 -8.13 -33.44 18.11
CA PRO A 493 -8.83 -34.26 19.11
C PRO A 493 -9.11 -35.71 18.66
N GLY A 494 -8.61 -36.14 17.50
CA GLY A 494 -8.83 -37.49 16.97
C GLY A 494 -10.28 -37.74 16.53
N MET A 495 -10.94 -36.75 15.91
CA MET A 495 -12.29 -36.94 15.36
C MET A 495 -12.27 -37.61 13.98
N LEU A 496 -11.11 -37.60 13.33
CA LEU A 496 -10.86 -38.16 11.99
C LEU A 496 -10.11 -39.51 12.04
N THR A 497 -9.85 -40.07 13.22
CA THR A 497 -9.22 -41.39 13.39
C THR A 497 -10.27 -42.51 13.41
N LYS A 498 -9.85 -43.73 13.04
CA LYS A 498 -10.68 -44.95 13.13
C LYS A 498 -11.41 -45.08 14.47
N ARG A 499 -12.68 -45.49 14.46
CA ARG A 499 -13.48 -45.67 15.68
C ARG A 499 -13.22 -47.03 16.33
N LYS A 500 -12.89 -48.05 15.52
CA LYS A 500 -12.53 -49.41 15.95
C LYS A 500 -11.30 -49.91 15.18
N PRO A 501 -10.52 -50.88 15.71
CA PRO A 501 -9.40 -51.48 15.00
C PRO A 501 -9.78 -52.19 13.69
N THR A 502 -11.04 -52.60 13.57
CA THR A 502 -11.63 -53.28 12.42
C THR A 502 -12.09 -52.34 11.30
N ASP A 503 -12.14 -51.03 11.55
CA ASP A 503 -12.61 -50.07 10.55
C ASP A 503 -11.53 -49.87 9.49
N GLU A 504 -11.92 -49.73 8.22
CA GLU A 504 -11.02 -49.22 7.18
C GLU A 504 -10.62 -47.77 7.51
N ASP A 505 -9.45 -47.32 7.05
CA ASP A 505 -9.07 -45.92 7.27
C ASP A 505 -9.96 -45.03 6.39
N PRO A 506 -10.82 -44.17 6.97
CA PRO A 506 -11.89 -43.53 6.21
C PRO A 506 -11.35 -42.71 5.02
N VAL A 507 -10.18 -42.10 5.18
CA VAL A 507 -9.29 -41.61 4.13
C VAL A 507 -7.87 -41.57 4.71
N SER A 508 -6.83 -41.91 3.94
CA SER A 508 -5.43 -41.64 4.32
C SER A 508 -5.09 -40.14 4.22
N VAL A 509 -5.77 -39.31 5.01
CA VAL A 509 -5.61 -37.85 4.90
C VAL A 509 -4.27 -37.44 5.49
N GLN A 510 -3.30 -37.13 4.64
CA GLN A 510 -2.02 -36.51 5.03
C GLN A 510 -2.19 -35.02 5.44
N LEU A 511 -3.35 -34.63 5.98
CA LEU A 511 -3.61 -33.28 6.46
C LEU A 511 -2.72 -33.02 7.68
N GLY A 512 -1.68 -32.20 7.50
CA GLY A 512 -0.68 -31.91 8.54
C GLY A 512 0.54 -32.83 8.57
N GLN A 513 0.69 -33.79 7.65
CA GLN A 513 1.93 -34.60 7.55
C GLN A 513 3.04 -33.93 6.73
N THR A 514 2.73 -32.84 6.01
CA THR A 514 3.72 -32.05 5.29
C THR A 514 4.18 -30.86 6.14
N ASN A 515 5.50 -30.65 6.25
CA ASN A 515 6.11 -29.47 6.89
C ASN A 515 5.83 -28.13 6.16
N THR A 516 4.94 -28.13 5.16
CA THR A 516 4.54 -26.94 4.38
C THR A 516 3.27 -26.33 4.95
N LYS A 517 3.35 -25.07 5.39
CA LYS A 517 2.21 -24.26 5.83
C LYS A 517 1.15 -24.18 4.72
N ILE A 518 -0.07 -24.66 5.01
CA ILE A 518 -1.21 -24.62 4.07
C ILE A 518 -1.60 -23.16 3.80
N LYS A 519 -1.77 -22.81 2.53
CA LYS A 519 -2.07 -21.45 2.06
C LYS A 519 -3.57 -21.13 2.13
N ALA A 520 -3.91 -19.84 2.16
CA ALA A 520 -5.29 -19.36 2.25
C ALA A 520 -6.17 -19.82 1.07
N ASP A 521 -5.62 -19.96 -0.13
CA ASP A 521 -6.35 -20.42 -1.33
C ASP A 521 -6.74 -21.90 -1.22
N GLN A 522 -5.86 -22.73 -0.65
CA GLN A 522 -6.13 -24.13 -0.34
C GLN A 522 -7.21 -24.26 0.74
N TRP A 523 -7.18 -23.41 1.77
CA TRP A 523 -8.25 -23.33 2.77
C TRP A 523 -9.58 -22.86 2.18
N LYS A 524 -9.58 -21.88 1.27
CA LYS A 524 -10.77 -21.42 0.53
C LYS A 524 -11.38 -22.52 -0.34
N LEU A 525 -10.55 -23.35 -0.98
CA LEU A 525 -11.02 -24.55 -1.67
C LEU A 525 -11.62 -25.55 -0.68
N ALA A 526 -10.95 -25.81 0.45
CA ALA A 526 -11.46 -26.70 1.49
C ALA A 526 -12.85 -26.26 1.97
N THR A 527 -13.07 -24.98 2.32
CA THR A 527 -14.38 -24.47 2.74
C THR A 527 -15.51 -24.80 1.75
N ARG A 528 -15.21 -24.91 0.45
CA ARG A 528 -16.20 -25.18 -0.60
C ARG A 528 -16.49 -26.67 -0.84
N VAL A 529 -15.64 -27.58 -0.39
CA VAL A 529 -15.77 -29.03 -0.71
C VAL A 529 -15.68 -29.96 0.48
N ILE A 530 -15.18 -29.52 1.63
CA ILE A 530 -14.77 -30.39 2.75
C ILE A 530 -15.91 -31.19 3.38
N PHE A 531 -17.16 -30.75 3.25
CA PHE A 531 -18.32 -31.53 3.67
C PHE A 531 -18.44 -32.85 2.89
N ILE A 532 -17.95 -32.96 1.65
CA ILE A 532 -17.98 -34.21 0.87
C ILE A 532 -17.08 -35.30 1.52
N PRO A 533 -15.75 -35.10 1.70
CA PRO A 533 -14.91 -36.09 2.37
C PRO A 533 -15.26 -36.26 3.85
N LEU A 534 -15.76 -35.24 4.56
CA LEU A 534 -16.23 -35.41 5.93
C LEU A 534 -17.49 -36.29 6.01
N PHE A 535 -18.42 -36.17 5.07
CA PHE A 535 -19.56 -37.10 4.99
C PHE A 535 -19.06 -38.53 4.76
N MET A 536 -18.11 -38.73 3.83
CA MET A 536 -17.53 -40.06 3.56
C MET A 536 -16.76 -40.62 4.76
N ALA A 537 -16.11 -39.78 5.56
CA ALA A 537 -15.41 -40.20 6.77
C ALA A 537 -16.32 -40.46 7.98
N PHE A 538 -17.49 -39.82 8.05
CA PHE A 538 -18.39 -39.89 9.21
C PHE A 538 -19.61 -40.80 9.03
N ARG A 539 -19.93 -41.21 7.80
CA ARG A 539 -21.06 -42.08 7.47
C ARG A 539 -20.90 -43.52 7.95
N ALA A 540 -22.02 -44.17 8.25
CA ALA A 540 -22.18 -45.62 8.30
C ALA A 540 -23.43 -45.97 7.47
N GLY A 541 -23.29 -46.75 6.41
CA GLY A 541 -24.31 -46.75 5.34
C GLY A 541 -24.43 -45.34 4.74
N ASP A 542 -25.64 -44.87 4.44
CA ASP A 542 -25.90 -43.52 3.89
C ASP A 542 -26.21 -42.43 4.94
N VAL A 543 -25.98 -42.71 6.23
CA VAL A 543 -26.26 -41.76 7.32
C VAL A 543 -25.02 -41.49 8.17
N ILE A 544 -24.89 -40.28 8.71
CA ILE A 544 -23.94 -40.00 9.80
C ILE A 544 -24.64 -40.38 11.12
N PRO A 545 -24.13 -41.38 11.87
CA PRO A 545 -24.77 -41.83 13.11
C PRO A 545 -24.80 -40.73 14.18
N ASN A 546 -25.78 -40.79 15.07
CA ASN A 546 -25.92 -39.84 16.19
C ASN A 546 -25.32 -40.41 17.50
N ASP A 547 -24.62 -41.53 17.38
CA ASP A 547 -24.47 -42.57 18.42
C ASP A 547 -23.34 -42.26 19.42
N CYS A 548 -22.94 -41.00 19.51
CA CYS A 548 -21.96 -40.50 20.49
C CYS A 548 -22.64 -39.70 21.62
N GLN A 549 -23.86 -40.10 22.01
CA GLN A 549 -24.43 -39.74 23.31
C GLN A 549 -24.04 -40.82 24.33
N PRO A 550 -23.36 -40.48 25.44
CA PRO A 550 -23.23 -41.38 26.58
C PRO A 550 -24.63 -41.76 27.08
N GLN A 551 -24.91 -43.06 27.16
CA GLN A 551 -26.22 -43.51 27.63
C GLN A 551 -26.35 -43.35 29.16
N ASN A 552 -27.33 -42.53 29.54
CA ASN A 552 -27.95 -42.36 30.87
C ASN A 552 -27.14 -41.66 31.99
N CYS A 553 -27.81 -40.64 32.56
CA CYS A 553 -27.45 -39.71 33.64
C CYS A 553 -26.31 -38.70 33.35
N PRO A 554 -26.46 -37.44 33.82
CA PRO A 554 -25.44 -36.41 33.69
C PRO A 554 -24.23 -36.74 34.56
N LYS A 555 -23.03 -36.41 34.07
CA LYS A 555 -21.74 -36.77 34.67
C LYS A 555 -20.76 -35.61 34.52
N TYR A 556 -19.61 -35.71 35.20
CA TYR A 556 -18.45 -34.83 35.01
C TYR A 556 -18.06 -34.64 33.52
N GLU A 557 -18.44 -35.59 32.66
CA GLU A 557 -18.26 -35.58 31.22
C GLU A 557 -19.04 -34.47 30.47
N ASP A 558 -20.12 -33.92 31.06
CA ASP A 558 -20.91 -32.81 30.49
C ASP A 558 -20.12 -31.48 30.43
N CYS A 559 -18.92 -31.44 31.02
CA CYS A 559 -17.96 -30.33 30.92
C CYS A 559 -17.02 -30.43 29.69
N PHE A 560 -16.99 -31.55 28.97
CA PHE A 560 -16.10 -31.74 27.81
C PHE A 560 -16.72 -31.24 26.49
N SER A 561 -15.86 -30.90 25.54
CA SER A 561 -16.25 -30.57 24.16
C SER A 561 -16.95 -31.75 23.49
N SER A 562 -18.11 -31.49 22.88
CA SER A 562 -18.93 -32.52 22.22
C SER A 562 -18.12 -33.31 21.18
N ARG A 563 -18.21 -34.65 21.23
CA ARG A 563 -17.62 -35.56 20.24
C ARG A 563 -18.63 -36.10 19.21
N ASN A 564 -19.82 -35.50 19.12
CA ASN A 564 -20.85 -35.95 18.17
C ASN A 564 -20.51 -35.53 16.72
N LEU A 565 -20.22 -36.50 15.84
CA LEU A 565 -19.79 -36.21 14.47
C LEU A 565 -20.91 -35.62 13.59
N ARG A 566 -22.18 -35.96 13.84
CA ARG A 566 -23.33 -35.37 13.15
C ARG A 566 -23.49 -33.88 13.50
N PHE A 567 -23.27 -33.54 14.78
CA PHE A 567 -23.22 -32.15 15.24
C PHE A 567 -22.08 -31.39 14.55
N HIS A 568 -20.85 -31.89 14.58
CA HIS A 568 -19.71 -31.23 13.94
C HIS A 568 -19.90 -31.06 12.43
N TYR A 569 -20.43 -32.09 11.76
CA TYR A 569 -20.77 -32.03 10.34
C TYR A 569 -21.79 -30.92 10.03
N LYS A 570 -22.83 -30.77 10.87
CA LYS A 570 -23.81 -29.67 10.75
C LYS A 570 -23.15 -28.29 10.90
N GLN A 571 -22.19 -28.14 11.82
CA GLN A 571 -21.45 -26.89 11.99
C GLN A 571 -20.53 -26.59 10.80
N VAL A 572 -19.83 -27.60 10.27
CA VAL A 572 -19.04 -27.43 9.03
C VAL A 572 -19.93 -27.04 7.86
N LEU A 573 -21.11 -27.65 7.70
CA LEU A 573 -22.07 -27.25 6.66
C LEU A 573 -22.53 -25.79 6.83
N ARG A 574 -22.94 -25.37 8.03
CA ARG A 574 -23.30 -23.98 8.32
C ARG A 574 -22.17 -23.02 7.98
N TYR A 575 -20.94 -23.37 8.34
CA TYR A 575 -19.75 -22.59 8.04
C TYR A 575 -19.47 -22.50 6.53
N SER A 576 -19.47 -23.63 5.83
CA SER A 576 -19.29 -23.70 4.37
C SER A 576 -20.35 -22.91 3.60
N VAL A 577 -21.61 -23.00 3.99
CA VAL A 577 -22.71 -22.25 3.34
C VAL A 577 -22.66 -20.77 3.70
N GLY A 578 -22.44 -20.42 4.97
CA GLY A 578 -22.31 -19.02 5.41
C GLY A 578 -21.16 -18.30 4.70
N VAL A 579 -19.94 -18.85 4.75
CA VAL A 579 -18.79 -18.31 4.03
C VAL A 579 -19.00 -18.33 2.52
N GLY A 580 -19.61 -19.39 1.97
CA GLY A 580 -19.92 -19.50 0.54
C GLY A 580 -20.93 -18.46 0.04
N THR A 581 -21.83 -18.00 0.91
CA THR A 581 -22.77 -16.90 0.63
C THR A 581 -22.09 -15.54 0.71
N LEU A 582 -21.25 -15.31 1.73
CA LEU A 582 -20.61 -14.00 1.96
C LEU A 582 -19.43 -13.73 1.00
N ASP A 583 -18.61 -14.74 0.66
CA ASP A 583 -17.46 -14.65 -0.28
C ASP A 583 -17.90 -14.75 -1.76
N LYS A 584 -18.98 -14.04 -2.12
CA LYS A 584 -19.37 -13.82 -3.52
C LYS A 584 -18.78 -12.51 -4.04
N ARG A 585 -18.63 -12.40 -5.37
CA ARG A 585 -18.20 -11.15 -6.05
C ARG A 585 -19.26 -10.04 -6.04
N THR A 586 -20.49 -10.43 -5.75
CA THR A 586 -21.70 -9.63 -5.64
C THR A 586 -22.62 -10.37 -4.66
N VAL A 587 -23.23 -9.68 -3.72
CA VAL A 587 -24.02 -10.26 -2.62
C VAL A 587 -25.18 -9.31 -2.28
N THR A 588 -26.37 -9.80 -1.96
CA THR A 588 -27.50 -8.93 -1.58
C THR A 588 -27.53 -8.68 -0.07
N PRO A 589 -28.14 -7.59 0.44
CA PRO A 589 -28.40 -7.41 1.87
C PRO A 589 -29.07 -8.63 2.55
N ALA A 590 -30.03 -9.28 1.87
CA ALA A 590 -30.65 -10.51 2.37
C ALA A 590 -29.65 -11.69 2.47
N GLU A 591 -28.76 -11.84 1.49
CA GLU A 591 -27.69 -12.84 1.52
C GLU A 591 -26.65 -12.55 2.61
N ILE A 592 -26.35 -11.27 2.89
CA ILE A 592 -25.48 -10.87 4.01
C ILE A 592 -26.09 -11.34 5.33
N GLY A 593 -27.33 -10.97 5.62
CA GLY A 593 -28.02 -11.37 6.86
C GLY A 593 -28.13 -12.89 7.03
N PHE A 594 -28.47 -13.62 5.96
CA PHE A 594 -28.49 -15.09 5.97
C PHE A 594 -27.11 -15.71 6.24
N GLY A 595 -26.07 -15.20 5.60
CA GLY A 595 -24.70 -15.66 5.81
C GLY A 595 -24.20 -15.40 7.24
N SER A 596 -24.44 -14.20 7.76
CA SER A 596 -24.15 -13.81 9.15
C SER A 596 -24.88 -14.72 10.15
N GLN A 597 -26.17 -14.96 9.96
CA GLN A 597 -26.98 -15.78 10.86
C GLN A 597 -26.51 -17.25 10.90
N LEU A 598 -26.05 -17.81 9.79
CA LEU A 598 -25.46 -19.17 9.76
C LEU A 598 -24.18 -19.25 10.58
N LEU A 599 -23.31 -18.24 10.51
CA LEU A 599 -22.07 -18.16 11.28
C LEU A 599 -22.35 -17.93 12.77
N GLU A 600 -23.26 -17.02 13.11
CA GLU A 600 -23.74 -16.77 14.47
C GLU A 600 -24.29 -18.04 15.12
N THR A 601 -25.21 -18.73 14.43
CA THR A 601 -25.79 -19.98 14.91
C THR A 601 -24.71 -21.05 15.14
N MET A 602 -23.73 -21.15 14.25
CA MET A 602 -22.60 -22.08 14.38
C MET A 602 -21.73 -21.77 15.59
N CYS A 603 -21.42 -20.48 15.84
CA CYS A 603 -20.68 -20.05 17.02
C CYS A 603 -21.42 -20.39 18.33
N ILE A 604 -22.71 -19.99 18.43
CA ILE A 604 -23.56 -20.25 19.59
C ILE A 604 -23.64 -21.76 19.89
N GLU A 605 -23.86 -22.58 18.85
CA GLU A 605 -23.96 -24.03 19.01
C GLU A 605 -22.63 -24.68 19.41
N TYR A 606 -21.47 -24.19 18.95
CA TYR A 606 -20.17 -24.63 19.43
C TYR A 606 -19.95 -24.30 20.92
N ILE A 607 -20.27 -23.07 21.35
CA ILE A 607 -20.14 -22.68 22.76
C ILE A 607 -21.06 -23.50 23.67
N ASN A 608 -22.33 -23.69 23.28
CA ASN A 608 -23.29 -24.56 23.98
C ASN A 608 -22.85 -26.04 24.05
N ASN A 609 -21.85 -26.45 23.27
CA ASN A 609 -21.28 -27.79 23.23
C ASN A 609 -19.82 -27.81 23.77
N ASN A 610 -19.45 -26.83 24.59
CA ASN A 610 -18.14 -26.67 25.22
C ASN A 610 -16.95 -26.66 24.24
N ILE A 611 -17.14 -26.13 23.02
CA ILE A 611 -16.07 -26.00 22.02
C ILE A 611 -15.59 -24.55 22.01
N PRO A 612 -14.44 -24.23 22.65
CA PRO A 612 -13.98 -22.85 22.77
C PRO A 612 -13.59 -22.28 21.40
N LEU A 613 -13.94 -21.02 21.15
CA LEU A 613 -13.66 -20.33 19.89
C LEU A 613 -12.71 -19.14 20.13
N PRO A 614 -11.68 -18.95 19.27
CA PRO A 614 -10.79 -17.80 19.37
C PRO A 614 -11.51 -16.50 18.93
N PRO A 615 -10.96 -15.32 19.28
CA PRO A 615 -11.55 -14.01 18.95
C PRO A 615 -11.97 -13.82 17.48
N ASN A 616 -11.30 -14.47 16.53
CA ASN A 616 -11.65 -14.43 15.11
C ASN A 616 -13.13 -14.78 14.84
N PHE A 617 -13.73 -15.69 15.62
CA PHE A 617 -15.14 -16.10 15.45
C PHE A 617 -16.12 -15.02 15.93
N HIS A 618 -15.78 -14.28 16.98
CA HIS A 618 -16.52 -13.09 17.38
C HIS A 618 -16.34 -11.97 16.34
N ILE A 619 -15.14 -11.81 15.78
CA ILE A 619 -14.86 -10.77 14.78
C ILE A 619 -15.60 -11.02 13.46
N MET A 620 -15.89 -12.28 13.08
CA MET A 620 -16.79 -12.59 11.97
C MET A 620 -18.21 -12.04 12.16
N MET A 621 -18.66 -11.84 13.40
CA MET A 621 -19.99 -11.29 13.69
C MET A 621 -20.10 -9.79 13.34
N HIS A 622 -18.96 -9.12 13.09
CA HIS A 622 -18.88 -7.71 12.68
C HIS A 622 -18.64 -7.54 11.16
N LEU A 623 -18.91 -8.55 10.33
CA LEU A 623 -18.73 -8.48 8.87
C LEU A 623 -19.89 -7.77 8.15
N GLU A 624 -21.10 -7.79 8.72
CA GLU A 624 -22.32 -7.29 8.08
C GLU A 624 -22.26 -5.80 7.75
N GLU A 625 -22.01 -4.96 8.76
CA GLU A 625 -21.89 -3.51 8.62
C GLU A 625 -20.82 -3.11 7.56
N PRO A 626 -19.58 -3.63 7.59
CA PRO A 626 -18.62 -3.48 6.50
C PRO A 626 -19.11 -3.88 5.11
N MET A 627 -19.93 -4.94 4.98
CA MET A 627 -20.45 -5.38 3.69
C MET A 627 -21.57 -4.48 3.17
N LEU A 628 -22.37 -3.89 4.05
CA LEU A 628 -23.36 -2.86 3.69
C LEU A 628 -22.66 -1.52 3.36
N LYS A 629 -21.58 -1.19 4.07
CA LYS A 629 -20.80 0.04 3.89
C LYS A 629 -19.94 0.04 2.62
N TYR A 630 -19.28 -1.07 2.30
CA TYR A 630 -18.27 -1.18 1.25
C TYR A 630 -18.62 -2.21 0.14
N GLY A 631 -19.84 -2.74 0.13
CA GLY A 631 -20.28 -3.78 -0.81
C GLY A 631 -19.64 -5.14 -0.51
N SER A 632 -19.59 -6.04 -1.51
CA SER A 632 -19.04 -7.39 -1.28
C SER A 632 -17.61 -7.39 -0.71
N LEU A 633 -17.27 -8.42 0.06
CA LEU A 633 -15.96 -8.58 0.71
C LEU A 633 -14.77 -8.54 -0.26
N TYR A 634 -14.98 -8.69 -1.57
CA TYR A 634 -13.94 -8.47 -2.59
C TYR A 634 -13.37 -7.04 -2.60
N ASN A 635 -14.03 -6.07 -1.96
CA ASN A 635 -13.53 -4.71 -1.77
C ASN A 635 -12.70 -4.53 -0.48
N SER A 636 -12.72 -5.51 0.43
CA SER A 636 -12.03 -5.51 1.73
C SER A 636 -11.16 -6.77 1.98
N HIS A 637 -10.92 -7.59 0.95
CA HIS A 637 -10.01 -8.75 1.02
C HIS A 637 -8.55 -8.38 0.75
N VAL A 638 -7.60 -8.92 1.53
CA VAL A 638 -6.15 -8.70 1.34
C VAL A 638 -5.50 -9.48 0.18
N TRP A 639 -6.22 -10.26 -0.63
CA TRP A 639 -5.65 -11.06 -1.73
C TRP A 639 -4.77 -10.24 -2.71
N GLY A 640 -5.07 -8.96 -2.90
CA GLY A 640 -4.25 -8.04 -3.70
C GLY A 640 -2.90 -7.75 -3.06
N MET A 641 -2.90 -7.45 -1.77
CA MET A 641 -1.71 -7.18 -0.95
C MET A 641 -0.79 -8.41 -0.86
N GLU A 642 -1.33 -9.60 -0.64
CA GLU A 642 -0.57 -10.86 -0.62
C GLU A 642 0.24 -11.07 -1.91
N ARG A 643 -0.36 -10.75 -3.07
CA ARG A 643 0.34 -10.80 -4.36
C ARG A 643 1.40 -9.71 -4.49
N ALA A 644 1.19 -8.54 -3.89
CA ALA A 644 2.18 -7.45 -3.88
C ALA A 644 3.38 -7.79 -2.98
N ASN A 645 3.15 -8.30 -1.77
CA ASN A 645 4.21 -8.79 -0.86
C ASN A 645 4.97 -9.96 -1.48
N GLY A 646 4.29 -10.85 -2.22
CA GLY A 646 4.92 -11.91 -3.00
C GLY A 646 5.81 -11.42 -4.15
N VAL A 647 5.55 -10.21 -4.69
CA VAL A 647 6.41 -9.54 -5.67
C VAL A 647 7.62 -8.92 -4.99
N LEU A 648 7.44 -8.16 -3.90
CA LEU A 648 8.56 -7.59 -3.12
C LEU A 648 9.51 -8.68 -2.60
N SER A 649 8.98 -9.75 -2.01
CA SER A 649 9.74 -10.92 -1.54
C SER A 649 10.41 -11.71 -2.70
N GLY A 650 9.98 -11.48 -3.93
CA GLY A 650 10.59 -12.05 -5.13
C GLY A 650 11.76 -11.22 -5.68
N MET A 651 11.98 -10.00 -5.18
CA MET A 651 13.02 -9.11 -5.67
C MET A 651 14.41 -9.51 -5.17
N ASN A 652 15.37 -9.57 -6.10
CA ASN A 652 16.78 -9.71 -5.76
C ASN A 652 17.24 -8.52 -4.91
N ASN A 653 17.80 -8.80 -3.74
CA ASN A 653 18.34 -7.77 -2.87
C ASN A 653 19.72 -8.20 -2.33
N ASN A 654 20.44 -7.24 -1.76
CA ASN A 654 21.79 -7.47 -1.21
C ASN A 654 21.77 -7.78 0.30
N GLY A 655 20.59 -7.99 0.89
CA GLY A 655 20.41 -8.26 2.33
C GLY A 655 20.83 -7.12 3.26
N ARG A 656 21.16 -5.91 2.75
CA ARG A 656 21.61 -4.79 3.59
C ARG A 656 20.41 -4.05 4.17
N GLY A 657 20.22 -4.13 5.48
CA GLY A 657 19.17 -3.40 6.19
C GLY A 657 19.43 -1.89 6.29
N SER A 658 18.92 -1.29 7.37
CA SER A 658 19.02 0.15 7.66
C SER A 658 18.34 1.07 6.63
N GLY A 659 17.36 0.55 5.89
CA GLY A 659 16.62 1.29 4.85
C GLY A 659 17.14 1.07 3.43
N MET A 660 18.32 0.46 3.25
CA MET A 660 18.88 0.20 1.91
C MET A 660 18.10 -0.88 1.16
N LEU A 661 17.74 -1.97 1.85
CA LEU A 661 16.88 -3.03 1.35
C LEU A 661 15.51 -2.46 0.99
N GLU A 662 14.92 -1.71 1.90
CA GLU A 662 13.60 -1.11 1.79
C GLU A 662 13.53 -0.15 0.61
N GLY A 663 14.51 0.74 0.46
CA GLY A 663 14.67 1.60 -0.71
C GLY A 663 14.94 0.85 -2.02
N THR A 664 15.49 -0.37 -1.96
CA THR A 664 15.65 -1.24 -3.13
C THR A 664 14.32 -1.89 -3.52
N LEU A 665 13.54 -2.34 -2.53
CA LEU A 665 12.20 -2.91 -2.73
C LEU A 665 11.22 -1.86 -3.30
N MET A 666 11.20 -0.65 -2.75
CA MET A 666 10.32 0.42 -3.26
C MET A 666 10.71 0.86 -4.67
N ARG A 667 11.99 1.08 -4.97
CA ARG A 667 12.43 1.43 -6.34
C ARG A 667 12.10 0.31 -7.33
N GLY A 668 12.37 -0.96 -6.97
CA GLY A 668 12.02 -2.10 -7.82
C GLY A 668 10.52 -2.21 -8.12
N TRP A 669 9.65 -1.84 -7.16
CA TRP A 669 8.21 -1.77 -7.39
C TRP A 669 7.84 -0.70 -8.43
N TRP A 670 8.30 0.53 -8.21
CA TRP A 670 7.98 1.66 -9.09
C TRP A 670 8.58 1.53 -10.49
N GLU A 671 9.78 0.97 -10.62
CA GLU A 671 10.38 0.64 -11.91
C GLU A 671 9.50 -0.34 -12.72
N ILE A 672 8.98 -1.40 -12.07
CA ILE A 672 8.06 -2.36 -12.72
C ILE A 672 6.75 -1.66 -13.11
N ALA A 673 6.15 -0.92 -12.19
CA ALA A 673 4.90 -0.19 -12.43
C ALA A 673 5.03 0.80 -13.60
N ASN A 674 6.11 1.60 -13.61
CA ASN A 674 6.38 2.57 -14.66
C ASN A 674 6.68 1.89 -16.02
N LEU A 675 7.38 0.76 -16.04
CA LEU A 675 7.62 0.00 -17.27
C LEU A 675 6.34 -0.63 -17.84
N GLN A 676 5.44 -1.13 -16.98
CA GLN A 676 4.11 -1.57 -17.40
C GLN A 676 3.27 -0.42 -17.95
N ASN A 677 3.38 0.78 -17.36
CA ASN A 677 2.72 1.98 -17.89
C ASN A 677 3.27 2.40 -19.25
N LEU A 678 4.60 2.40 -19.43
CA LEU A 678 5.24 2.71 -20.71
C LEU A 678 4.69 1.82 -21.83
N ILE A 679 4.57 0.51 -21.58
CA ILE A 679 4.05 -0.47 -22.54
C ILE A 679 2.58 -0.20 -22.89
N LYS A 680 1.73 0.14 -21.91
CA LYS A 680 0.34 0.55 -22.19
C LYS A 680 0.30 1.81 -23.06
N MET A 681 1.08 2.83 -22.72
CA MET A 681 1.14 4.07 -23.50
C MET A 681 1.59 3.84 -24.95
N PHE A 682 2.45 2.85 -25.22
CA PHE A 682 2.77 2.41 -26.58
C PHE A 682 1.61 1.69 -27.27
N HIS A 683 0.90 0.78 -26.59
CA HIS A 683 -0.31 0.14 -27.14
C HIS A 683 -1.41 1.16 -27.46
N ASP A 684 -1.58 2.19 -26.64
CA ASP A 684 -2.64 3.20 -26.77
C ASP A 684 -2.30 4.34 -27.76
N LEU A 685 -1.15 4.27 -28.45
CA LEU A 685 -0.79 5.20 -29.53
C LEU A 685 -1.81 5.13 -30.68
N PRO A 686 -2.42 6.25 -31.12
CA PRO A 686 -3.48 6.25 -32.14
C PRO A 686 -2.97 5.92 -33.55
N ASN A 687 -1.69 6.19 -33.84
CA ASN A 687 -1.05 5.95 -35.13
C ASN A 687 0.31 5.24 -34.90
N ARG A 688 0.28 3.97 -34.49
CA ARG A 688 1.51 3.16 -34.34
C ARG A 688 2.21 2.97 -35.69
N THR A 689 3.51 3.25 -35.72
CA THR A 689 4.39 2.94 -36.86
C THR A 689 4.93 1.51 -36.75
N PRO A 690 5.45 0.90 -37.84
CA PRO A 690 6.15 -0.38 -37.76
C PRO A 690 7.29 -0.38 -36.74
N ASP A 691 8.04 0.74 -36.67
CA ASP A 691 9.10 0.95 -35.69
C ASP A 691 8.56 0.95 -34.24
N ASP A 692 7.36 1.49 -33.99
CA ASP A 692 6.72 1.43 -32.66
C ASP A 692 6.36 -0.01 -32.26
N GLU A 693 5.95 -0.86 -33.21
CA GLU A 693 5.69 -2.28 -32.97
C GLU A 693 6.99 -3.05 -32.71
N GLU A 694 8.07 -2.81 -33.46
CA GLU A 694 9.38 -3.43 -33.19
C GLU A 694 9.95 -3.00 -31.83
N VAL A 695 9.80 -1.72 -31.47
CA VAL A 695 10.15 -1.18 -30.15
C VAL A 695 9.32 -1.82 -29.04
N LEU A 696 8.02 -2.01 -29.25
CA LEU A 696 7.10 -2.67 -28.33
C LEU A 696 7.42 -4.17 -28.17
N GLU A 697 7.72 -4.88 -29.26
CA GLU A 697 8.26 -6.24 -29.21
C GLU A 697 9.61 -6.29 -28.48
N GLY A 698 10.47 -5.29 -28.65
CA GLY A 698 11.73 -5.13 -27.93
C GLY A 698 11.53 -4.97 -26.41
N LEU A 699 10.58 -4.14 -25.99
CA LEU A 699 10.18 -3.96 -24.59
C LEU A 699 9.54 -5.23 -24.00
N LEU A 700 8.62 -5.85 -24.74
CA LEU A 700 7.98 -7.10 -24.35
C LEU A 700 9.00 -8.25 -24.31
N SER A 701 9.97 -8.30 -25.22
CA SER A 701 11.08 -9.26 -25.23
C SER A 701 12.06 -9.02 -24.08
N ALA A 702 12.32 -7.77 -23.71
CA ALA A 702 13.09 -7.45 -22.50
C ALA A 702 12.40 -7.93 -21.22
N LEU A 703 11.06 -7.95 -21.18
CA LEU A 703 10.26 -8.57 -20.11
C LEU A 703 10.17 -10.10 -20.20
N ARG A 704 10.02 -10.65 -21.41
CA ARG A 704 9.88 -12.09 -21.72
C ARG A 704 11.23 -12.82 -21.84
N GLY A 705 12.36 -12.13 -21.68
CA GLY A 705 13.72 -12.66 -21.77
C GLY A 705 14.12 -13.62 -20.64
N GLY A 706 13.15 -14.26 -19.99
CA GLY A 706 13.29 -15.40 -19.09
C GLY A 706 12.13 -16.34 -19.39
N PRO A 707 12.35 -17.67 -19.41
CA PRO A 707 11.49 -18.60 -20.14
C PRO A 707 10.02 -18.50 -19.72
N GLU A 708 9.15 -18.20 -20.68
CA GLU A 708 7.70 -18.18 -20.52
C GLU A 708 7.21 -19.57 -20.12
N HIS A 709 7.12 -19.80 -18.81
CA HIS A 709 6.04 -20.46 -18.08
C HIS A 709 6.37 -20.62 -16.57
N ALA A 710 7.64 -20.43 -16.18
CA ALA A 710 8.11 -20.53 -14.80
C ALA A 710 8.08 -19.17 -14.04
N LEU A 711 6.87 -18.62 -13.85
CA LEU A 711 6.52 -17.79 -12.68
C LEU A 711 7.47 -16.58 -12.39
N GLN A 712 7.54 -15.61 -13.31
CA GLN A 712 7.97 -14.20 -13.09
C GLN A 712 9.31 -13.94 -12.34
N ARG A 713 10.23 -14.91 -12.21
CA ARG A 713 11.41 -14.79 -11.32
C ARG A 713 12.79 -14.73 -11.99
N GLY A 714 12.90 -15.05 -13.29
CA GLY A 714 14.20 -15.31 -13.94
C GLY A 714 15.05 -14.08 -14.26
N THR A 715 14.51 -13.11 -15.00
CA THR A 715 15.33 -12.08 -15.69
C THR A 715 15.14 -10.66 -15.14
N LEU A 716 13.98 -10.39 -14.52
CA LEU A 716 13.79 -9.23 -13.64
C LEU A 716 14.86 -9.17 -12.53
N ALA A 717 15.32 -10.34 -12.08
CA ALA A 717 16.46 -10.54 -11.19
C ALA A 717 17.78 -9.87 -11.67
N ALA A 718 18.02 -9.80 -12.98
CA ALA A 718 19.19 -9.15 -13.57
C ALA A 718 19.02 -7.63 -13.72
N TYR A 719 17.78 -7.17 -13.93
CA TYR A 719 17.41 -5.76 -13.93
C TYR A 719 17.56 -5.14 -12.53
N ILE A 720 16.96 -5.77 -11.51
CA ILE A 720 17.08 -5.34 -10.10
C ILE A 720 18.55 -5.40 -9.63
N ALA A 721 19.35 -6.35 -10.14
CA ALA A 721 20.78 -6.40 -9.84
C ALA A 721 21.60 -5.22 -10.41
N ARG A 722 21.05 -4.45 -11.38
CA ARG A 722 21.69 -3.28 -12.00
C ARG A 722 21.18 -1.93 -11.47
N ALA A 723 20.00 -1.87 -10.85
CA ALA A 723 19.56 -0.69 -10.08
C ALA A 723 20.51 -0.34 -8.90
N LYS A 724 21.37 -1.30 -8.51
CA LYS A 724 22.46 -1.11 -7.53
C LYS A 724 23.27 0.17 -7.73
N THR A 725 23.57 0.57 -8.96
CA THR A 725 24.61 1.60 -9.20
C THR A 725 24.24 3.00 -8.71
N ALA A 726 23.00 3.47 -8.88
CA ALA A 726 22.65 4.86 -8.55
C ALA A 726 22.71 5.14 -7.04
N TYR A 727 22.02 4.34 -6.23
CA TYR A 727 22.03 4.50 -4.76
C TYR A 727 23.39 4.14 -4.15
N THR A 728 24.09 3.13 -4.68
CA THR A 728 25.43 2.75 -4.19
C THR A 728 26.51 3.78 -4.58
N GLN A 729 26.35 4.53 -5.68
CA GLN A 729 27.23 5.66 -6.00
C GLN A 729 26.90 6.89 -5.14
N LEU A 730 25.61 7.17 -4.91
CA LEU A 730 25.17 8.24 -4.02
C LEU A 730 25.59 8.03 -2.56
N TYR A 731 25.67 6.80 -2.03
CA TYR A 731 26.11 6.52 -0.65
C TYR A 731 27.54 5.96 -0.50
N GLY A 732 28.12 5.40 -1.56
CA GLY A 732 29.58 5.34 -1.78
C GLY A 732 30.29 4.13 -1.18
N ILE A 733 30.63 3.17 -2.05
CA ILE A 733 31.52 2.06 -1.70
C ILE A 733 32.88 2.25 -2.39
N HIS A 734 33.92 2.57 -1.61
CA HIS A 734 35.29 2.25 -2.00
C HIS A 734 35.66 0.89 -1.39
N GLY A 735 35.65 -0.15 -2.23
CA GLY A 735 36.10 -1.48 -1.83
C GLY A 735 37.62 -1.51 -1.69
N GLY A 736 38.13 -1.44 -0.45
CA GLY A 736 39.51 -1.79 -0.14
C GLY A 736 39.70 -3.30 -0.31
N CYS A 737 40.38 -3.70 -1.38
CA CYS A 737 40.79 -5.09 -1.57
C CYS A 737 41.87 -5.43 -0.54
N LEU A 738 41.58 -6.33 0.40
CA LEU A 738 42.59 -7.00 1.22
C LEU A 738 42.70 -8.45 0.77
N MET A 739 43.83 -8.75 0.14
CA MET A 739 44.18 -10.08 -0.33
C MET A 739 44.59 -10.97 0.85
N LEU A 740 44.07 -12.19 0.83
CA LEU A 740 44.67 -13.44 1.32
C LEU A 740 45.93 -13.35 2.20
N SER A 741 45.75 -13.61 3.50
CA SER A 741 46.62 -14.48 4.31
C SER A 741 45.83 -15.05 5.48
#